data_AF-A0A3S0CDR9-F1
#
_entry.id   AF-A0A3S0CDR9-F1
#
_cell.length_a   1.000
_cell.length_b   1.000
_cell.length_c   1.000
_cell.angle_alpha   90.00
_cell.angle_beta   90.00
_cell.angle_gamma   90.00
#
_symmetry.space_group_name_H-M   'P 1'
#
loop_
_entity.id
_entity.type
_entity.pdbx_description
1 polymer ?
#
loop_
_entity_poly.entity_id
_entity_poly.type
_entity_poly.pdbx_seq_one_letter_code
_entity_poly.pdbx_strand_id
1 'polypeptide(L)'
;MRKKWMSKLAGLMLAALLLPLAGIASIPTPAEAAPIVADSNWRPIDTTLAVAPGSAMDLSILNTEPAGAKGSVHIDVYGDYYFEQDGVKTKAKFYGGNLNGSYLVDPTRAEMVVMADRIAAMGYNVVRYSSVDQNYSWAKGLMQPLTSTTVTLNPTKLDNFDYFNALLKARGVYIDMDILAFANFEDVPSIGKTVYGSTASRFLATLLPDGQAIWQSFAYQLFNHVNPYTGYALKDEPQIMGVSPMNEVILYNGDYSNPNWNAWMRNDFNAFLAGKGRPAITTFPNNFWGAPTSMKNDLAEYFTEKQFATYGAMKSYLKDTIGVKAPIGGINYINDALANYWRTQADIHETHLYNGIVDGRNASFTYNPLTHPRYSMIFAPESSANYVPQYGSFIFKNYVPGLALGQLYNKPFALTEWNHEFPNKGRDDIGLMTAAAGAYQGWDMLNRFDYVSRVKEAVNETLQGGTTSFDALTDVIATMSEYQGALVFRQAHLTPADAKFVIVRDQTYVKTHSSSTENESPEQNRMYIPHLFKTVTVYADKPGEPYAIYKITPDLTDAQIAAGDIPAANKITITNSMTMKQVAETFINAIDDTGLKTSMLANLNNNKLVSDTGELLFDLNLNTYLINTPYVVAAAGTMNNNSYELGPVTMEANLPKGTLSVASLDDQPLDESDRMLMIYTTDAAATGEHEETVSGGVTTYYRGTLPTLAKYGTAEVKLTTTKTPSAYKAYKLAMNGVRLQEIPISVLGDTMTIPLETDKGYGFELVYAPLIGTDVSAPTVPTNVATVSPFSTQVNVSWDKSTDDVGVAGYKIYRNGTEIASLNGNVTKYTDLAVSANTTYNYAIKAFDPSGNVSAVSSTASVTTSDIIFYDGFEGGNSAWTVHYGLFSIVPDGGSNVYFADNLGYGGSKASAGSTSWQNYSVEAKVKANSWSSIYGRMGLIARLMDNKNFYYVYYDDNLHQLTLRKLVNDSDSTLASVPLTLSTGVQHLFKLEVNGSSLKAYVNGTLKISATDSTFSQGKIGVYTHIAQAYFDDVYVRAIP
;
A
#
# COMPACT_ATOMS: atom_id res chain seq x y z
N MET A 1 -28.76 -7.63 37.61
CA MET A 1 -29.72 -8.74 37.35
C MET A 1 -31.15 -8.22 37.44
N ARG A 2 -31.98 -8.62 36.45
CA ARG A 2 -33.47 -8.59 36.40
C ARG A 2 -34.20 -7.24 36.41
N LYS A 3 -34.56 -6.75 35.21
CA LYS A 3 -35.94 -6.75 34.65
C LYS A 3 -36.02 -5.83 33.42
N LYS A 4 -35.67 -6.38 32.25
CA LYS A 4 -36.28 -6.03 30.95
C LYS A 4 -37.36 -7.08 30.69
N TRP A 5 -38.36 -6.76 29.87
CA TRP A 5 -39.55 -7.54 29.44
C TRP A 5 -40.87 -6.96 29.97
N MET A 6 -41.46 -6.01 29.21
CA MET A 6 -42.91 -5.86 28.95
C MET A 6 -43.23 -4.49 28.31
N SER A 7 -42.87 -4.28 27.03
CA SER A 7 -43.48 -3.19 26.24
C SER A 7 -43.52 -3.42 24.72
N LYS A 8 -43.35 -4.66 24.23
CA LYS A 8 -43.45 -5.00 22.79
C LYS A 8 -44.70 -5.84 22.42
N LEU A 9 -45.84 -5.61 23.09
CA LEU A 9 -47.05 -6.43 22.85
C LEU A 9 -48.36 -5.67 22.61
N ALA A 10 -48.32 -4.35 22.40
CA ALA A 10 -49.52 -3.56 22.09
C ALA A 10 -49.65 -3.12 20.61
N GLY A 11 -48.64 -3.32 19.77
CA GLY A 11 -48.66 -2.90 18.36
C GLY A 11 -49.12 -3.95 17.34
N LEU A 12 -49.31 -5.21 17.77
CA LEU A 12 -49.47 -6.35 16.86
C LEU A 12 -50.91 -6.88 16.72
N MET A 13 -51.92 -6.24 17.34
CA MET A 13 -53.31 -6.70 17.30
C MET A 13 -54.30 -5.72 16.67
N LEU A 14 -53.85 -4.78 15.81
CA LEU A 14 -54.76 -3.94 15.03
C LEU A 14 -54.57 -4.01 13.50
N ALA A 15 -53.69 -4.89 13.00
CA ALA A 15 -53.43 -5.04 11.56
C ALA A 15 -54.00 -6.34 10.95
N ALA A 16 -54.86 -7.07 11.67
CA ALA A 16 -55.36 -8.39 11.24
C ALA A 16 -56.79 -8.39 10.67
N LEU A 17 -57.39 -7.22 10.36
CA LEU A 17 -58.81 -7.15 9.96
C LEU A 17 -59.12 -6.30 8.72
N LEU A 18 -58.15 -5.96 7.88
CA LEU A 18 -58.39 -5.33 6.59
C LEU A 18 -57.48 -5.93 5.51
N LEU A 19 -57.86 -7.10 4.99
CA LEU A 19 -57.50 -7.53 3.64
C LEU A 19 -58.64 -7.16 2.70
N PRO A 20 -58.33 -6.52 1.56
CA PRO A 20 -58.74 -7.14 0.31
C PRO A 20 -57.56 -7.25 -0.68
N LEU A 21 -57.41 -8.45 -1.22
CA LEU A 21 -57.02 -8.75 -2.60
C LEU A 21 -56.01 -7.79 -3.26
N ALA A 22 -54.72 -8.01 -2.98
CA ALA A 22 -53.65 -7.70 -3.93
C ALA A 22 -52.61 -8.82 -3.82
N GLY A 23 -52.15 -9.33 -4.97
CA GLY A 23 -51.33 -10.53 -5.09
C GLY A 23 -50.14 -10.54 -4.13
N ILE A 24 -49.88 -11.71 -3.54
CA ILE A 24 -48.68 -11.98 -2.78
C ILE A 24 -47.51 -11.87 -3.77
N ALA A 25 -46.90 -10.70 -3.86
CA ALA A 25 -45.54 -10.58 -4.36
C ALA A 25 -44.68 -11.38 -3.40
N SER A 26 -44.13 -12.49 -3.89
CA SER A 26 -43.05 -13.22 -3.23
C SER A 26 -42.03 -12.21 -2.72
N ILE A 27 -41.76 -12.23 -1.42
CA ILE A 27 -40.57 -11.56 -0.87
C ILE A 27 -39.39 -12.16 -1.64
N PRO A 28 -38.61 -11.36 -2.40
CA PRO A 28 -37.49 -11.93 -3.14
C PRO A 28 -36.54 -12.56 -2.13
N THR A 29 -36.26 -13.85 -2.32
CA THR A 29 -35.14 -14.52 -1.67
C THR A 29 -33.87 -13.72 -1.98
N PRO A 30 -32.95 -13.52 -1.01
CA PRO A 30 -31.65 -12.94 -1.30
C PRO A 30 -31.05 -13.66 -2.51
N ALA A 31 -30.72 -12.91 -3.57
CA ALA A 31 -30.08 -13.47 -4.74
C ALA A 31 -28.59 -13.65 -4.40
N GLU A 32 -28.18 -14.89 -4.17
CA GLU A 32 -26.77 -15.27 -4.06
C GLU A 32 -26.16 -15.22 -5.48
N ALA A 33 -25.16 -14.36 -5.69
CA ALA A 33 -24.39 -14.41 -6.92
C ALA A 33 -23.49 -15.66 -6.86
N ALA A 34 -23.46 -16.45 -7.94
CA ALA A 34 -22.58 -17.61 -8.00
C ALA A 34 -21.10 -17.17 -7.84
N PRO A 35 -20.27 -17.98 -7.15
CA PRO A 35 -18.83 -17.73 -7.05
C PRO A 35 -18.17 -17.55 -8.41
N ILE A 36 -17.33 -16.51 -8.53
CA ILE A 36 -16.61 -16.21 -9.76
C ILE A 36 -15.55 -17.30 -10.00
N VAL A 37 -15.49 -17.85 -11.22
CA VAL A 37 -14.52 -18.87 -11.62
C VAL A 37 -13.96 -18.55 -13.00
N ALA A 38 -12.78 -19.10 -13.31
CA ALA A 38 -12.17 -18.93 -14.63
C ALA A 38 -13.04 -19.60 -15.72
N ASP A 39 -13.50 -18.80 -16.69
CA ASP A 39 -14.37 -19.24 -17.77
C ASP A 39 -14.23 -18.34 -19.02
N SER A 40 -15.27 -18.26 -19.85
CA SER A 40 -15.28 -17.36 -21.02
C SER A 40 -15.44 -15.88 -20.67
N ASN A 41 -16.01 -15.57 -19.50
CA ASN A 41 -16.32 -14.22 -19.01
C ASN A 41 -15.25 -13.70 -18.04
N TRP A 42 -14.54 -14.58 -17.35
CA TRP A 42 -13.49 -14.26 -16.39
C TRP A 42 -12.20 -15.00 -16.75
N ARG A 43 -11.17 -14.24 -17.15
CA ARG A 43 -9.91 -14.78 -17.69
C ARG A 43 -8.79 -14.66 -16.66
N PRO A 44 -8.01 -15.72 -16.40
CA PRO A 44 -6.84 -15.60 -15.56
C PRO A 44 -5.82 -14.65 -16.20
N ILE A 45 -5.25 -13.78 -15.37
CA ILE A 45 -4.22 -12.81 -15.80
C ILE A 45 -2.91 -13.05 -15.05
N ASP A 46 -1.80 -12.71 -15.70
CA ASP A 46 -0.52 -12.65 -15.01
C ASP A 46 -0.53 -11.50 -14.01
N THR A 47 -0.16 -11.80 -12.77
CA THR A 47 -0.22 -10.93 -11.60
C THR A 47 1.15 -10.81 -10.94
N THR A 48 2.20 -11.15 -11.69
CA THR A 48 3.60 -11.00 -11.30
C THR A 48 3.92 -9.52 -11.08
N LEU A 49 4.34 -9.20 -9.85
CA LEU A 49 4.77 -7.87 -9.46
C LEU A 49 6.21 -7.63 -9.98
N ALA A 50 6.40 -6.94 -11.10
CA ALA A 50 7.67 -6.29 -11.49
C ALA A 50 7.53 -5.64 -12.86
N VAL A 51 7.66 -4.32 -12.95
CA VAL A 51 7.68 -3.66 -14.25
C VAL A 51 8.95 -4.06 -15.02
N ALA A 52 8.78 -4.54 -16.25
CA ALA A 52 9.88 -4.81 -17.15
C ALA A 52 10.52 -3.48 -17.56
N PRO A 53 11.83 -3.28 -17.29
CA PRO A 53 12.53 -2.04 -17.64
C PRO A 53 12.33 -1.68 -19.11
N GLY A 54 12.17 -0.40 -19.45
CA GLY A 54 12.00 0.07 -20.83
C GLY A 54 10.68 -0.31 -21.52
N SER A 55 9.82 -1.11 -20.88
CA SER A 55 8.47 -1.40 -21.39
C SER A 55 7.59 -0.14 -21.43
N ALA A 56 6.45 -0.21 -22.12
CA ALA A 56 5.52 0.93 -22.17
C ALA A 56 4.90 1.26 -20.81
N MET A 57 5.00 0.36 -19.83
CA MET A 57 4.57 0.57 -18.45
C MET A 57 5.74 1.00 -17.54
N ASP A 58 6.98 1.07 -18.03
CA ASP A 58 8.10 1.62 -17.26
C ASP A 58 8.13 3.15 -17.40
N LEU A 59 7.45 3.82 -16.49
CA LEU A 59 7.36 5.28 -16.42
C LEU A 59 8.51 5.90 -15.61
N SER A 60 9.53 5.13 -15.21
CA SER A 60 10.72 5.67 -14.53
C SER A 60 11.45 6.71 -15.39
N ILE A 61 11.30 6.66 -16.72
CA ILE A 61 11.83 7.63 -17.67
C ILE A 61 11.32 9.07 -17.44
N LEU A 62 10.19 9.23 -16.74
CA LEU A 62 9.67 10.55 -16.37
C LEU A 62 10.48 11.21 -15.23
N ASN A 63 11.31 10.45 -14.52
CA ASN A 63 12.08 10.94 -13.39
C ASN A 63 13.38 11.60 -13.84
N THR A 64 13.71 12.74 -13.23
CA THR A 64 15.07 13.28 -13.31
C THR A 64 15.89 12.70 -12.16
N GLU A 65 16.96 11.98 -12.48
CA GLU A 65 17.82 11.32 -11.50
C GLU A 65 19.14 12.07 -11.28
N PRO A 66 19.66 12.13 -10.05
CA PRO A 66 18.97 11.80 -8.80
C PRO A 66 17.95 12.87 -8.39
N ALA A 67 17.05 12.54 -7.46
CA ALA A 67 16.17 13.52 -6.83
C ALA A 67 17.02 14.61 -6.16
N GLY A 68 16.61 15.87 -6.34
CA GLY A 68 17.39 17.03 -5.91
C GLY A 68 18.45 17.51 -6.91
N ALA A 69 18.62 16.85 -8.07
CA ALA A 69 19.53 17.33 -9.13
C ALA A 69 19.16 18.73 -9.66
N LYS A 70 17.87 19.09 -9.58
CA LYS A 70 17.35 20.42 -9.93
C LYS A 70 17.31 21.39 -8.73
N GLY A 71 17.96 21.04 -7.62
CA GLY A 71 17.90 21.79 -6.36
C GLY A 71 16.69 21.42 -5.49
N SER A 72 16.51 22.17 -4.39
CA SER A 72 15.35 22.01 -3.50
C SER A 72 14.08 22.56 -4.16
N VAL A 73 12.93 22.05 -3.75
CA VAL A 73 11.65 22.64 -4.16
C VAL A 73 11.43 23.99 -3.47
N HIS A 74 10.91 24.94 -4.23
CA HIS A 74 10.52 26.27 -3.77
C HIS A 74 9.05 26.54 -4.10
N ILE A 75 8.47 27.54 -3.44
CA ILE A 75 7.10 28.03 -3.68
C ILE A 75 7.20 29.43 -4.28
N ASP A 76 6.61 29.64 -5.45
CA ASP A 76 6.68 30.93 -6.12
C ASP A 76 5.60 31.90 -5.62
N VAL A 77 5.53 33.09 -6.23
CA VAL A 77 4.55 34.12 -5.86
C VAL A 77 3.11 33.75 -6.20
N TYR A 78 2.91 32.79 -7.11
CA TYR A 78 1.62 32.26 -7.53
C TYR A 78 1.20 31.03 -6.72
N GLY A 79 2.07 30.59 -5.81
CA GLY A 79 1.83 29.43 -4.98
C GLY A 79 2.02 28.11 -5.73
N ASP A 80 2.84 28.05 -6.76
CA ASP A 80 3.17 26.77 -7.42
C ASP A 80 4.51 26.23 -6.89
N TYR A 81 4.68 24.90 -6.92
CA TYR A 81 6.00 24.31 -6.72
C TYR A 81 6.89 24.53 -7.94
N TYR A 82 8.16 24.88 -7.70
CA TYR A 82 9.17 24.99 -8.75
C TYR A 82 10.57 24.59 -8.27
N PHE A 83 11.40 24.24 -9.23
CA PHE A 83 12.84 24.16 -9.09
C PHE A 83 13.48 25.45 -9.62
N GLU A 84 14.55 25.92 -8.98
CA GLU A 84 15.34 27.06 -9.46
C GLU A 84 16.79 26.63 -9.68
N GLN A 85 17.24 26.71 -10.94
CA GLN A 85 18.61 26.40 -11.32
C GLN A 85 19.10 27.44 -12.32
N ASP A 86 20.25 28.06 -12.04
CA ASP A 86 20.87 29.09 -12.88
C ASP A 86 19.91 30.25 -13.26
N GLY A 87 19.00 30.60 -12.35
CA GLY A 87 17.98 31.65 -12.53
C GLY A 87 16.77 31.24 -13.38
N VAL A 88 16.71 29.99 -13.86
CA VAL A 88 15.56 29.43 -14.56
C VAL A 88 14.63 28.75 -13.55
N LYS A 89 13.36 29.17 -13.54
CA LYS A 89 12.30 28.54 -12.75
C LYS A 89 11.56 27.51 -13.60
N THR A 90 11.46 26.28 -13.12
CA THR A 90 10.70 25.21 -13.77
C THR A 90 9.66 24.67 -12.82
N LYS A 91 8.38 24.74 -13.22
CA LYS A 91 7.26 24.20 -12.44
C LYS A 91 7.47 22.71 -12.17
N ALA A 92 7.17 22.28 -10.95
CA ALA A 92 7.29 20.91 -10.50
C ALA A 92 5.90 20.32 -10.25
N LYS A 93 5.70 19.07 -10.68
CA LYS A 93 4.50 18.27 -10.40
C LYS A 93 4.93 16.97 -9.75
N PHE A 94 4.26 16.61 -8.66
CA PHE A 94 4.57 15.41 -7.88
C PHE A 94 3.40 14.46 -7.88
N TYR A 95 3.62 13.23 -8.31
CA TYR A 95 2.64 12.16 -8.28
C TYR A 95 3.28 10.94 -7.61
N GLY A 96 2.56 10.34 -6.67
CA GLY A 96 3.14 9.29 -5.84
C GLY A 96 2.14 8.51 -5.02
N GLY A 97 2.68 7.78 -4.06
CA GLY A 97 1.92 7.00 -3.11
C GLY A 97 2.45 7.14 -1.69
N ASN A 98 1.62 6.78 -0.74
CA ASN A 98 1.99 6.78 0.68
C ASN A 98 2.72 5.50 1.03
N LEU A 99 3.72 5.63 1.89
CA LEU A 99 4.37 4.54 2.59
C LEU A 99 3.96 4.65 4.05
N ASN A 100 3.12 3.72 4.50
CA ASN A 100 2.82 3.59 5.91
C ASN A 100 4.05 3.06 6.67
N GLY A 101 4.61 3.86 7.57
CA GLY A 101 5.67 3.45 8.52
C GLY A 101 7.10 3.55 8.02
N SER A 102 8.04 3.22 8.91
CA SER A 102 9.46 2.97 8.60
C SER A 102 9.64 1.63 7.85
N TYR A 103 8.88 1.43 6.78
CA TYR A 103 8.81 0.21 5.97
C TYR A 103 8.15 -1.00 6.65
N LEU A 104 7.19 -0.86 7.58
CA LEU A 104 6.32 -1.90 8.18
C LEU A 104 6.86 -3.27 8.68
N VAL A 105 8.06 -3.74 8.33
CA VAL A 105 8.83 -4.88 8.85
C VAL A 105 10.24 -4.74 8.25
N ASP A 106 11.34 -5.01 8.96
CA ASP A 106 12.72 -4.86 8.47
C ASP A 106 12.99 -5.54 7.11
N PRO A 107 12.88 -4.83 5.96
CA PRO A 107 13.17 -5.41 4.67
C PRO A 107 14.67 -5.65 4.57
N THR A 108 15.07 -6.71 3.88
CA THR A 108 16.47 -6.85 3.47
C THR A 108 16.85 -5.73 2.50
N ARG A 109 18.17 -5.46 2.40
CA ARG A 109 18.68 -4.47 1.44
C ARG A 109 18.30 -4.78 -0.01
N ALA A 110 18.15 -6.05 -0.37
CA ALA A 110 17.71 -6.46 -1.70
C ALA A 110 16.21 -6.16 -1.94
N GLU A 111 15.38 -6.37 -0.92
CA GLU A 111 13.95 -6.05 -0.95
C GLU A 111 13.70 -4.55 -1.15
N MET A 112 14.50 -3.72 -0.48
CA MET A 112 14.48 -2.26 -0.65
C MET A 112 14.77 -1.82 -2.09
N VAL A 113 15.72 -2.46 -2.78
CA VAL A 113 16.03 -2.16 -4.19
C VAL A 113 14.81 -2.45 -5.07
N VAL A 114 14.17 -3.62 -4.89
CA VAL A 114 12.96 -4.01 -5.64
C VAL A 114 11.83 -3.01 -5.44
N MET A 115 11.57 -2.61 -4.20
CA MET A 115 10.52 -1.63 -3.91
C MET A 115 10.80 -0.28 -4.56
N ALA A 116 12.04 0.22 -4.47
CA ALA A 116 12.43 1.49 -5.06
C ALA A 116 12.33 1.46 -6.60
N ASP A 117 12.75 0.37 -7.24
CA ASP A 117 12.61 0.17 -8.69
C ASP A 117 11.13 0.21 -9.11
N ARG A 118 10.24 -0.48 -8.38
CA ARG A 118 8.80 -0.50 -8.70
C ARG A 118 8.13 0.86 -8.53
N ILE A 119 8.46 1.58 -7.45
CA ILE A 119 7.95 2.94 -7.21
C ILE A 119 8.30 3.85 -8.40
N ALA A 120 9.56 3.84 -8.84
CA ALA A 120 9.99 4.64 -9.98
C ALA A 120 9.30 4.19 -11.28
N ALA A 121 9.21 2.89 -11.53
CA ALA A 121 8.62 2.34 -12.74
C ALA A 121 7.10 2.62 -12.86
N MET A 122 6.38 2.75 -11.75
CA MET A 122 4.98 3.20 -11.75
C MET A 122 4.82 4.68 -12.15
N GLY A 123 5.92 5.39 -12.35
CA GLY A 123 5.91 6.81 -12.65
C GLY A 123 5.73 7.65 -11.40
N TYR A 124 6.06 7.14 -10.21
CA TYR A 124 6.11 7.97 -9.01
C TYR A 124 7.42 8.76 -8.97
N ASN A 125 7.31 10.04 -8.67
CA ASN A 125 8.46 10.91 -8.38
C ASN A 125 8.42 11.51 -6.98
N VAL A 126 7.44 11.11 -6.16
CA VAL A 126 7.40 11.39 -4.73
C VAL A 126 6.88 10.16 -4.00
N VAL A 127 7.34 9.97 -2.78
CA VAL A 127 6.66 9.13 -1.79
C VAL A 127 6.40 9.95 -0.54
N ARG A 128 5.26 9.69 0.09
CA ARG A 128 4.94 10.28 1.40
C ARG A 128 5.13 9.26 2.50
N TYR A 129 6.01 9.55 3.46
CA TYR A 129 6.03 8.82 4.72
C TYR A 129 4.90 9.35 5.62
N SER A 130 3.76 8.64 5.60
CA SER A 130 2.59 8.99 6.45
C SER A 130 2.85 8.77 7.95
N SER A 131 3.94 8.07 8.27
CA SER A 131 4.44 7.87 9.62
C SER A 131 5.89 7.39 9.61
N VAL A 132 6.76 8.04 10.36
CA VAL A 132 8.12 7.53 10.68
C VAL A 132 8.27 7.15 12.15
N ASP A 133 7.25 7.45 12.96
CA ASP A 133 7.24 7.24 14.40
C ASP A 133 6.67 5.86 14.78
N GLN A 134 5.46 5.47 14.34
CA GLN A 134 4.81 4.15 14.59
C GLN A 134 5.01 3.53 16.00
N ASN A 135 5.17 4.35 17.04
CA ASN A 135 5.64 3.91 18.36
C ASN A 135 4.62 3.08 19.16
N TYR A 136 3.36 2.98 18.72
CA TYR A 136 2.42 1.97 19.23
C TYR A 136 2.95 0.54 19.04
N SER A 137 3.81 0.34 18.04
CA SER A 137 4.64 -0.83 17.83
C SER A 137 6.08 -0.36 17.68
N TRP A 138 6.77 -0.12 18.79
CA TRP A 138 8.17 0.37 18.83
C TRP A 138 9.14 -0.35 17.88
N ALA A 139 8.84 -1.60 17.51
CA ALA A 139 9.57 -2.35 16.49
C ALA A 139 9.51 -1.76 15.07
N LYS A 140 8.59 -0.81 14.81
CA LYS A 140 8.34 -0.20 13.50
C LYS A 140 8.77 1.27 13.42
N GLY A 141 9.06 1.90 14.55
CA GLY A 141 9.38 3.32 14.64
C GLY A 141 10.86 3.65 14.52
N LEU A 142 11.17 4.91 14.16
CA LEU A 142 12.52 5.45 14.26
C LEU A 142 12.95 5.78 15.70
N MET A 143 12.03 5.81 16.68
CA MET A 143 12.36 6.09 18.08
C MET A 143 12.64 4.81 18.87
N GLN A 144 13.54 4.91 19.84
CA GLN A 144 13.59 3.94 20.94
C GLN A 144 12.42 4.17 21.92
N PRO A 145 12.00 3.16 22.69
CA PRO A 145 11.01 3.31 23.76
C PRO A 145 11.33 4.49 24.68
N LEU A 146 10.36 5.40 24.82
CA LEU A 146 10.55 6.65 25.53
C LEU A 146 10.53 6.43 27.04
N THR A 147 11.55 6.94 27.73
CA THR A 147 11.67 6.93 29.20
C THR A 147 11.80 8.34 29.78
N SER A 148 11.80 9.36 28.92
CA SER A 148 11.87 10.78 29.26
C SER A 148 11.32 11.62 28.09
N THR A 149 11.34 12.94 28.22
CA THR A 149 11.01 13.85 27.11
C THR A 149 12.13 13.97 26.06
N THR A 150 13.32 13.40 26.32
CA THR A 150 14.42 13.32 25.34
C THR A 150 14.31 12.05 24.51
N VAL A 151 14.34 12.20 23.20
CA VAL A 151 14.19 11.12 22.22
C VAL A 151 15.56 10.64 21.73
N THR A 152 15.71 9.33 21.65
CA THR A 152 16.85 8.66 21.02
C THR A 152 16.36 7.89 19.79
N LEU A 153 17.06 8.03 18.67
CA LEU A 153 16.74 7.30 17.44
C LEU A 153 17.23 5.84 17.53
N ASN A 154 16.48 4.92 16.95
CA ASN A 154 16.89 3.54 16.80
C ASN A 154 17.91 3.43 15.65
N PRO A 155 19.18 3.04 15.92
CA PRO A 155 20.24 3.09 14.92
C PRO A 155 20.01 2.15 13.73
N THR A 156 19.46 0.95 13.95
CA THR A 156 19.19 -0.01 12.87
C THR A 156 18.07 0.47 11.96
N LYS A 157 17.00 1.03 12.55
CA LYS A 157 15.87 1.56 11.77
C LYS A 157 16.26 2.80 11.00
N LEU A 158 17.10 3.66 11.60
CA LEU A 158 17.64 4.84 10.96
C LEU A 158 18.54 4.46 9.77
N ASP A 159 19.44 3.48 9.91
CA ASP A 159 20.27 2.97 8.80
C ASP A 159 19.42 2.36 7.66
N ASN A 160 18.27 1.75 7.99
CA ASN A 160 17.31 1.27 7.00
C ASN A 160 16.61 2.41 6.26
N PHE A 161 16.14 3.42 7.01
CA PHE A 161 15.56 4.65 6.48
C PHE A 161 16.51 5.40 5.56
N ASP A 162 17.75 5.59 5.99
CA ASP A 162 18.76 6.32 5.25
C ASP A 162 19.11 5.66 3.92
N TYR A 163 19.32 4.35 3.91
CA TYR A 163 19.64 3.61 2.69
C TYR A 163 18.48 3.60 1.70
N PHE A 164 17.24 3.40 2.15
CA PHE A 164 16.11 3.41 1.23
C PHE A 164 15.86 4.80 0.66
N ASN A 165 16.02 5.87 1.45
CA ASN A 165 15.99 7.23 0.92
C ASN A 165 17.08 7.45 -0.13
N ALA A 166 18.29 6.89 0.06
CA ALA A 166 19.34 6.94 -0.96
C ALA A 166 18.96 6.16 -2.24
N LEU A 167 18.26 5.03 -2.12
CA LEU A 167 17.74 4.28 -3.28
C LEU A 167 16.66 5.07 -4.04
N LEU A 168 15.71 5.66 -3.31
CA LEU A 168 14.69 6.54 -3.89
C LEU A 168 15.33 7.75 -4.59
N LYS A 169 16.35 8.34 -3.95
CA LYS A 169 17.10 9.48 -4.48
C LYS A 169 17.74 9.13 -5.81
N ALA A 170 18.42 7.99 -5.87
CA ALA A 170 19.06 7.51 -7.09
C ALA A 170 18.07 7.33 -8.26
N ARG A 171 16.77 7.17 -7.98
CA ARG A 171 15.70 6.97 -8.97
C ARG A 171 14.82 8.22 -9.21
N GLY A 172 15.29 9.38 -8.75
CA GLY A 172 14.55 10.63 -8.95
C GLY A 172 13.26 10.76 -8.13
N VAL A 173 13.11 9.98 -7.05
CA VAL A 173 11.94 10.01 -6.17
C VAL A 173 12.20 10.92 -4.96
N TYR A 174 11.39 11.96 -4.82
CA TYR A 174 11.39 12.92 -3.72
C TYR A 174 10.62 12.39 -2.51
N ILE A 175 10.77 13.07 -1.37
CA ILE A 175 10.17 12.66 -0.09
C ILE A 175 9.30 13.79 0.46
N ASP A 176 8.05 13.46 0.75
CA ASP A 176 7.19 14.18 1.69
C ASP A 176 7.09 13.37 2.99
N MET A 177 7.03 14.01 4.16
CA MET A 177 7.02 13.25 5.42
C MET A 177 6.24 13.89 6.54
N ASP A 178 5.53 13.06 7.31
CA ASP A 178 5.02 13.43 8.63
C ASP A 178 6.04 13.10 9.71
N ILE A 179 6.32 14.06 10.60
CA ILE A 179 7.21 13.82 11.74
C ILE A 179 6.53 12.89 12.76
N LEU A 180 5.28 13.17 13.16
CA LEU A 180 4.52 12.31 14.08
C LEU A 180 3.14 11.96 13.52
N ALA A 181 2.74 10.71 13.70
CA ALA A 181 1.41 10.20 13.30
C ALA A 181 0.83 9.21 14.31
N PHE A 182 1.63 8.30 14.87
CA PHE A 182 1.18 7.21 15.75
C PHE A 182 2.02 7.06 17.03
N ALA A 183 2.51 8.17 17.58
CA ALA A 183 3.39 8.15 18.74
C ALA A 183 2.70 7.61 20.00
N ASN A 184 3.41 6.80 20.80
CA ASN A 184 2.98 6.33 22.11
C ASN A 184 3.89 6.96 23.18
N PHE A 185 3.30 7.61 24.19
CA PHE A 185 4.01 8.33 25.25
C PHE A 185 3.73 7.80 26.67
N GLU A 186 3.06 6.64 26.79
CA GLU A 186 2.59 6.08 28.06
C GLU A 186 3.72 5.85 29.10
N ASP A 187 4.93 5.55 28.64
CA ASP A 187 6.08 5.22 29.49
C ASP A 187 6.95 6.44 29.88
N VAL A 188 6.59 7.65 29.43
CA VAL A 188 7.30 8.88 29.80
C VAL A 188 6.92 9.27 31.24
N PRO A 189 7.85 9.38 32.21
CA PRO A 189 7.52 9.56 33.64
C PRO A 189 6.67 10.80 33.97
N SER A 190 6.87 11.91 33.26
CA SER A 190 6.15 13.17 33.49
C SER A 190 4.74 13.19 32.87
N ILE A 191 4.50 12.28 31.93
CA ILE A 191 3.21 12.03 31.28
C ILE A 191 2.47 10.89 32.03
N GLY A 192 3.13 9.74 32.19
CA GLY A 192 2.73 8.57 32.95
C GLY A 192 1.64 7.73 32.28
N LYS A 193 1.47 6.49 32.75
CA LYS A 193 0.35 5.60 32.33
C LYS A 193 -1.03 6.20 32.57
N THR A 194 -1.11 7.20 33.46
CA THR A 194 -2.32 7.98 33.78
C THR A 194 -2.64 9.08 32.78
N VAL A 195 -1.76 9.36 31.81
CA VAL A 195 -2.12 10.02 30.56
C VAL A 195 -2.53 8.94 29.55
N TYR A 196 -3.84 8.74 29.44
CA TYR A 196 -4.57 8.48 28.18
C TYR A 196 -4.25 7.24 27.34
N GLY A 197 -4.77 6.08 27.75
CA GLY A 197 -4.78 4.82 26.98
C GLY A 197 -5.76 4.72 25.80
N SER A 198 -5.72 5.65 24.85
CA SER A 198 -6.26 5.45 23.50
C SER A 198 -5.55 6.40 22.53
N THR A 199 -5.82 6.24 21.23
CA THR A 199 -5.42 7.02 20.04
C THR A 199 -5.38 8.57 20.13
N ALA A 200 -5.56 9.17 21.32
CA ALA A 200 -5.41 10.58 21.64
C ALA A 200 -3.94 11.06 21.79
N SER A 201 -2.96 10.15 21.87
CA SER A 201 -1.54 10.49 22.09
C SER A 201 -0.94 11.43 21.04
N ARG A 202 -1.39 11.37 19.78
CA ARG A 202 -0.92 12.32 18.75
C ARG A 202 -1.26 13.78 19.09
N PHE A 203 -2.42 14.07 19.68
CA PHE A 203 -2.80 15.45 20.03
C PHE A 203 -2.08 16.01 21.27
N LEU A 204 -1.26 15.22 21.97
CA LEU A 204 -0.57 15.70 23.16
C LEU A 204 0.56 16.68 22.82
N ALA A 205 1.24 16.49 21.67
CA ALA A 205 2.27 17.41 21.22
C ALA A 205 1.71 18.81 20.87
N THR A 206 0.41 18.93 20.59
CA THR A 206 -0.20 20.25 20.38
C THR A 206 -0.64 20.91 21.67
N LEU A 207 -0.83 20.19 22.76
CA LEU A 207 -1.53 20.75 23.93
C LEU A 207 -0.74 20.68 25.24
N LEU A 208 0.21 19.76 25.37
CA LEU A 208 1.01 19.57 26.58
C LEU A 208 2.48 19.98 26.38
N PRO A 209 3.10 20.70 27.34
CA PRO A 209 4.53 21.06 27.26
C PRO A 209 5.47 19.88 27.08
N ASP A 210 5.24 18.77 27.79
CA ASP A 210 6.08 17.58 27.66
C ASP A 210 5.91 16.90 26.29
N GLY A 211 4.70 16.92 25.72
CA GLY A 211 4.44 16.44 24.36
C GLY A 211 5.19 17.29 23.32
N GLN A 212 5.20 18.62 23.50
CA GLN A 212 5.97 19.54 22.66
C GLN A 212 7.48 19.26 22.77
N ALA A 213 8.00 19.05 23.98
CA ALA A 213 9.41 18.73 24.20
C ALA A 213 9.83 17.42 23.52
N ILE A 214 8.98 16.39 23.56
CA ILE A 214 9.23 15.12 22.86
C ILE A 214 9.27 15.32 21.34
N TRP A 215 8.27 16.03 20.79
CA TRP A 215 8.22 16.32 19.36
C TRP A 215 9.46 17.11 18.91
N GLN A 216 9.85 18.16 19.67
CA GLN A 216 11.04 18.97 19.40
C GLN A 216 12.31 18.11 19.44
N SER A 217 12.45 17.27 20.48
CA SER A 217 13.61 16.38 20.59
C SER A 217 13.68 15.40 19.43
N PHE A 218 12.57 14.81 19.00
CA PHE A 218 12.58 13.90 17.85
C PHE A 218 12.92 14.62 16.54
N ALA A 219 12.24 15.74 16.27
CA ALA A 219 12.48 16.55 15.08
C ALA A 219 13.95 17.01 15.01
N TYR A 220 14.52 17.48 16.12
CA TYR A 220 15.92 17.90 16.18
C TYR A 220 16.88 16.77 15.83
N GLN A 221 16.69 15.58 16.42
CA GLN A 221 17.55 14.43 16.19
C GLN A 221 17.44 13.94 14.73
N LEU A 222 16.21 13.83 14.22
CA LEU A 222 15.95 13.32 12.87
C LEU A 222 16.52 14.25 11.79
N PHE A 223 16.33 15.57 11.92
CA PHE A 223 16.73 16.52 10.89
C PHE A 223 18.20 16.95 10.95
N ASN A 224 18.89 16.76 12.07
CA ASN A 224 20.33 16.99 12.18
C ASN A 224 21.18 15.74 11.96
N HIS A 225 20.58 14.55 11.99
CA HIS A 225 21.27 13.32 11.61
C HIS A 225 21.70 13.37 10.14
N VAL A 226 22.94 12.97 9.86
CA VAL A 226 23.49 12.90 8.50
C VAL A 226 23.29 11.49 7.97
N ASN A 227 22.53 11.37 6.89
CA ASN A 227 22.37 10.12 6.17
C ASN A 227 23.74 9.68 5.61
N PRO A 228 24.29 8.52 6.03
CA PRO A 228 25.63 8.11 5.62
C PRO A 228 25.73 7.70 4.13
N TYR A 229 24.60 7.43 3.47
CA TYR A 229 24.55 7.03 2.06
C TYR A 229 24.42 8.22 1.11
N THR A 230 23.81 9.34 1.53
CA THR A 230 23.69 10.55 0.70
C THR A 230 24.67 11.65 1.12
N GLY A 231 25.16 11.62 2.36
CA GLY A 231 26.03 12.64 2.94
C GLY A 231 25.30 13.91 3.40
N TYR A 232 23.96 13.93 3.35
CA TYR A 232 23.15 15.08 3.76
C TYR A 232 22.44 14.82 5.09
N ALA A 233 22.29 15.88 5.89
CA ALA A 233 21.26 15.92 6.91
C ALA A 233 19.91 16.26 6.28
N LEU A 234 18.79 15.73 6.79
CA LEU A 234 17.47 15.93 6.16
C LEU A 234 17.09 17.41 6.03
N LYS A 235 17.53 18.27 6.96
CA LYS A 235 17.30 19.72 6.88
C LYS A 235 17.92 20.39 5.64
N ASP A 236 18.98 19.79 5.12
CA ASP A 236 19.81 20.27 4.01
C ASP A 236 19.61 19.46 2.72
N GLU A 237 18.89 18.34 2.77
CA GLU A 237 18.72 17.36 1.70
C GLU A 237 17.69 17.84 0.66
N PRO A 238 18.10 18.16 -0.59
CA PRO A 238 17.19 18.63 -1.64
C PRO A 238 16.12 17.62 -2.08
N GLN A 239 16.28 16.33 -1.75
CA GLN A 239 15.25 15.31 -1.96
C GLN A 239 14.00 15.53 -1.07
N ILE A 240 14.14 16.20 0.09
CA ILE A 240 13.00 16.50 0.96
C ILE A 240 12.20 17.66 0.36
N MET A 241 10.99 17.35 -0.11
CA MET A 241 10.14 18.29 -0.81
C MET A 241 9.04 18.89 0.07
N GLY A 242 8.70 18.23 1.18
CA GLY A 242 7.65 18.65 2.09
C GLY A 242 7.82 18.01 3.47
N VAL A 243 7.48 18.78 4.51
CA VAL A 243 7.51 18.30 5.89
C VAL A 243 6.24 18.72 6.61
N SER A 244 5.55 17.73 7.14
CA SER A 244 4.37 17.90 7.98
C SER A 244 4.75 17.70 9.44
N PRO A 245 4.60 18.72 10.30
CA PRO A 245 4.89 18.56 11.72
C PRO A 245 4.14 17.39 12.35
N MET A 246 2.90 17.16 11.91
CA MET A 246 2.02 16.13 12.45
C MET A 246 1.02 15.65 11.38
N ASN A 247 0.66 14.37 11.43
CA ASN A 247 -0.36 13.77 10.55
C ASN A 247 -1.76 13.85 11.18
N GLU A 248 -2.74 14.34 10.41
CA GLU A 248 -4.17 14.42 10.68
C GLU A 248 -4.58 15.11 11.99
N VAL A 249 -3.83 16.14 12.39
CA VAL A 249 -4.11 16.86 13.63
C VAL A 249 -5.05 18.04 13.39
N ILE A 250 -6.34 17.74 13.51
CA ILE A 250 -7.42 18.72 13.54
C ILE A 250 -8.12 18.63 14.91
N LEU A 251 -7.91 19.63 15.77
CA LEU A 251 -8.35 19.58 17.18
C LEU A 251 -9.85 19.31 17.35
N TYR A 252 -10.72 19.88 16.51
CA TYR A 252 -12.16 19.61 16.63
C TYR A 252 -12.56 18.19 16.18
N ASN A 253 -11.64 17.40 15.63
CA ASN A 253 -11.85 15.98 15.34
C ASN A 253 -11.25 15.02 16.40
N GLY A 254 -10.68 15.57 17.48
CA GLY A 254 -10.08 14.79 18.56
C GLY A 254 -11.10 14.07 19.46
N ASP A 255 -10.68 12.95 20.05
CA ASP A 255 -11.38 12.26 21.14
C ASP A 255 -10.84 12.73 22.51
N TYR A 256 -11.73 13.28 23.32
CA TYR A 256 -11.50 13.86 24.64
C TYR A 256 -12.18 13.06 25.76
N SER A 257 -12.58 11.80 25.50
CA SER A 257 -13.44 11.02 26.40
C SER A 257 -12.78 10.51 27.67
N ASN A 258 -11.46 10.39 27.72
CA ASN A 258 -10.80 9.84 28.90
C ASN A 258 -10.74 10.89 30.04
N PRO A 259 -10.96 10.50 31.32
CA PRO A 259 -11.30 11.45 32.39
C PRO A 259 -10.29 12.57 32.75
N ASN A 260 -9.01 12.28 32.98
CA ASN A 260 -8.00 13.32 33.29
C ASN A 260 -7.71 14.27 32.09
N TRP A 261 -7.89 13.85 30.84
CA TRP A 261 -7.68 14.67 29.63
C TRP A 261 -8.87 15.57 29.46
N ASN A 262 -10.07 15.01 29.60
CA ASN A 262 -11.28 15.79 29.72
C ASN A 262 -11.17 16.84 30.85
N ALA A 263 -10.63 16.46 32.01
CA ALA A 263 -10.42 17.38 33.13
C ALA A 263 -9.40 18.47 32.83
N TRP A 264 -8.28 18.14 32.16
CA TRP A 264 -7.28 19.11 31.72
C TRP A 264 -7.87 20.08 30.69
N MET A 265 -8.50 19.55 29.64
CA MET A 265 -9.18 20.32 28.60
C MET A 265 -10.24 21.26 29.19
N ARG A 266 -11.02 20.78 30.17
CA ARG A 266 -11.98 21.61 30.89
C ARG A 266 -11.31 22.80 31.58
N ASN A 267 -10.19 22.57 32.27
CA ASN A 267 -9.49 23.61 33.01
C ASN A 267 -8.88 24.65 32.06
N ASP A 268 -8.20 24.19 31.00
CA ASP A 268 -7.59 25.08 30.01
C ASP A 268 -8.65 25.87 29.22
N PHE A 269 -9.74 25.21 28.81
CA PHE A 269 -10.87 25.88 28.16
C PHE A 269 -11.57 26.88 29.10
N ASN A 270 -11.71 26.59 30.40
CA ASN A 270 -12.23 27.56 31.36
C ASN A 270 -11.32 28.78 31.54
N ALA A 271 -10.00 28.60 31.44
CA ALA A 271 -9.05 29.72 31.45
C ALA A 271 -9.23 30.59 30.18
N PHE A 272 -9.41 29.97 29.02
CA PHE A 272 -9.77 30.67 27.79
C PHE A 272 -11.09 31.45 27.93
N LEU A 273 -12.16 30.81 28.42
CA LEU A 273 -13.46 31.44 28.63
C LEU A 273 -13.36 32.64 29.58
N ALA A 274 -12.61 32.50 30.69
CA ALA A 274 -12.37 33.59 31.63
C ALA A 274 -11.65 34.77 30.95
N GLY A 275 -10.65 34.51 30.11
CA GLY A 275 -9.95 35.54 29.32
C GLY A 275 -10.86 36.27 28.32
N LYS A 276 -11.94 35.63 27.88
CA LYS A 276 -12.98 36.21 27.00
C LYS A 276 -14.16 36.81 27.76
N GLY A 277 -14.15 36.79 29.11
CA GLY A 277 -15.27 37.24 29.94
C GLY A 277 -16.52 36.35 29.86
N ARG A 278 -16.37 35.08 29.47
CA ARG A 278 -17.44 34.08 29.31
C ARG A 278 -17.54 33.18 30.56
N PRO A 279 -18.73 32.66 30.89
CA PRO A 279 -18.93 31.83 32.08
C PRO A 279 -18.20 30.49 31.96
N ALA A 280 -17.64 30.01 33.08
CA ALA A 280 -16.98 28.71 33.15
C ALA A 280 -17.98 27.55 32.96
N ILE A 281 -17.51 26.46 32.37
CA ILE A 281 -18.22 25.20 32.19
C ILE A 281 -17.86 24.21 33.31
N THR A 282 -18.79 23.30 33.61
CA THR A 282 -18.60 22.24 34.61
C THR A 282 -18.20 20.89 33.99
N THR A 283 -18.60 20.65 32.75
CA THR A 283 -18.33 19.41 32.00
C THR A 283 -17.82 19.74 30.61
N PHE A 284 -16.68 19.17 30.22
CA PHE A 284 -16.13 19.29 28.87
C PHE A 284 -16.64 18.11 28.01
N PRO A 285 -17.04 18.33 26.75
CA PRO A 285 -17.59 17.27 25.90
C PRO A 285 -16.52 16.26 25.50
N ASN A 286 -16.91 15.01 25.27
CA ASN A 286 -15.97 13.95 24.84
C ASN A 286 -15.46 14.15 23.41
N ASN A 287 -16.19 14.90 22.58
CA ASN A 287 -15.75 15.34 21.25
C ASN A 287 -16.53 16.61 20.88
N PHE A 288 -15.99 17.38 19.93
CA PHE A 288 -16.62 18.60 19.45
C PHE A 288 -18.05 18.37 18.92
N TRP A 289 -18.24 17.29 18.16
CA TRP A 289 -19.50 17.01 17.46
C TRP A 289 -20.68 16.78 18.40
N GLY A 290 -20.43 16.19 19.58
CA GLY A 290 -21.40 15.98 20.65
C GLY A 290 -21.58 17.15 21.62
N ALA A 291 -20.89 18.27 21.43
CA ALA A 291 -21.03 19.44 22.28
C ALA A 291 -22.37 20.18 22.08
N PRO A 292 -22.93 20.84 23.11
CA PRO A 292 -24.11 21.72 22.94
C PRO A 292 -23.84 22.83 21.92
N THR A 293 -24.85 23.21 21.13
CA THR A 293 -24.72 24.26 20.09
C THR A 293 -24.12 25.56 20.63
N SER A 294 -24.52 26.00 21.83
CA SER A 294 -24.00 27.21 22.46
C SER A 294 -22.52 27.15 22.83
N MET A 295 -21.96 25.95 22.98
CA MET A 295 -20.54 25.72 23.31
C MET A 295 -19.68 25.54 22.06
N LYS A 296 -20.26 25.04 20.95
CA LYS A 296 -19.49 24.75 19.73
C LYS A 296 -18.81 25.98 19.14
N ASN A 297 -19.42 27.16 19.22
CA ASN A 297 -18.80 28.42 18.78
C ASN A 297 -17.58 28.78 19.64
N ASP A 298 -17.70 28.67 20.97
CA ASP A 298 -16.58 28.89 21.88
C ASP A 298 -15.44 27.89 21.64
N LEU A 299 -15.78 26.61 21.37
CA LEU A 299 -14.80 25.58 21.04
C LEU A 299 -14.12 25.83 19.68
N ALA A 300 -14.84 26.32 18.68
CA ALA A 300 -14.26 26.67 17.37
C ALA A 300 -13.20 27.78 17.53
N GLU A 301 -13.50 28.82 18.31
CA GLU A 301 -12.54 29.90 18.61
C GLU A 301 -11.35 29.39 19.42
N TYR A 302 -11.62 28.64 20.49
CA TYR A 302 -10.58 28.06 21.35
C TYR A 302 -9.62 27.15 20.58
N PHE A 303 -10.15 26.20 19.79
CA PHE A 303 -9.34 25.29 19.00
C PHE A 303 -8.56 26.02 17.91
N THR A 304 -9.11 27.10 17.33
CA THR A 304 -8.37 27.92 16.37
C THR A 304 -7.16 28.59 17.02
N GLU A 305 -7.34 29.24 18.17
CA GLU A 305 -6.23 29.89 18.89
C GLU A 305 -5.15 28.88 19.31
N LYS A 306 -5.57 27.71 19.82
CA LYS A 306 -4.64 26.62 20.17
C LYS A 306 -3.92 26.08 18.95
N GLN A 307 -4.61 25.83 17.85
CA GLN A 307 -3.98 25.35 16.61
C GLN A 307 -2.93 26.34 16.12
N PHE A 308 -3.25 27.64 16.06
CA PHE A 308 -2.33 28.66 15.54
C PHE A 308 -1.08 28.79 16.40
N ALA A 309 -1.25 28.85 17.73
CA ALA A 309 -0.14 28.95 18.64
C ALA A 309 0.81 27.74 18.54
N THR A 310 0.24 26.54 18.43
CA THR A 310 1.01 25.28 18.56
C THR A 310 1.63 24.86 17.24
N TYR A 311 0.88 24.95 16.15
CA TYR A 311 1.41 24.80 14.80
C TYR A 311 2.49 25.84 14.51
N GLY A 312 2.24 27.12 14.85
CA GLY A 312 3.21 28.20 14.67
C GLY A 312 4.52 27.92 15.41
N ALA A 313 4.45 27.48 16.68
CA ALA A 313 5.63 27.11 17.45
C ALA A 313 6.41 25.93 16.81
N MET A 314 5.71 24.90 16.33
CA MET A 314 6.36 23.77 15.65
C MET A 314 7.00 24.20 14.32
N LYS A 315 6.29 24.97 13.49
CA LYS A 315 6.80 25.49 12.22
C LYS A 315 8.05 26.37 12.43
N SER A 316 7.99 27.31 13.37
CA SER A 316 9.15 28.12 13.76
C SER A 316 10.30 27.29 14.30
N TYR A 317 10.03 26.22 15.06
CA TYR A 317 11.10 25.33 15.51
C TYR A 317 11.82 24.65 14.33
N LEU A 318 11.07 24.11 13.35
CA LEU A 318 11.66 23.52 12.15
C LEU A 318 12.46 24.55 11.34
N LYS A 319 11.88 25.74 11.10
CA LYS A 319 12.48 26.77 10.25
C LYS A 319 13.62 27.52 10.93
N ASP A 320 13.37 28.07 12.11
CA ASP A 320 14.25 29.03 12.78
C ASP A 320 15.26 28.35 13.70
N THR A 321 14.93 27.19 14.28
CA THR A 321 15.84 26.47 15.19
C THR A 321 16.63 25.38 14.49
N ILE A 322 15.97 24.51 13.73
CA ILE A 322 16.63 23.40 13.03
C ILE A 322 17.23 23.86 11.70
N GLY A 323 16.55 24.75 10.97
CA GLY A 323 16.97 25.22 9.65
C GLY A 323 16.44 24.40 8.47
N VAL A 324 15.25 23.79 8.60
CA VAL A 324 14.63 22.98 7.53
C VAL A 324 14.31 23.84 6.31
N LYS A 325 14.90 23.50 5.15
CA LYS A 325 14.71 24.23 3.90
C LYS A 325 13.36 23.95 3.22
N ALA A 326 12.90 22.70 3.28
CA ALA A 326 11.64 22.27 2.65
C ALA A 326 10.41 23.06 3.17
N PRO A 327 9.38 23.29 2.34
CA PRO A 327 8.09 23.81 2.77
C PRO A 327 7.46 23.02 3.94
N ILE A 328 6.76 23.73 4.84
CA ILE A 328 6.10 23.12 6.01
C ILE A 328 4.57 23.04 5.79
N GLY A 329 4.05 21.82 5.73
CA GLY A 329 2.64 21.46 5.64
C GLY A 329 2.05 21.04 6.99
N GLY A 330 1.26 19.97 7.02
CA GLY A 330 0.86 19.21 8.22
C GLY A 330 -0.42 19.64 8.93
N ILE A 331 -1.21 20.54 8.33
CA ILE A 331 -2.62 20.70 8.69
C ILE A 331 -3.44 19.89 7.68
N ASN A 332 -3.11 18.60 7.56
CA ASN A 332 -3.71 17.68 6.61
C ASN A 332 -4.90 16.94 7.24
N TYR A 333 -5.71 16.22 6.45
CA TYR A 333 -7.02 15.62 6.80
C TYR A 333 -8.29 16.35 6.33
N ILE A 334 -9.01 17.06 7.21
CA ILE A 334 -10.37 17.55 6.90
C ILE A 334 -10.33 18.78 5.97
N ASN A 335 -11.08 18.75 4.87
CA ASN A 335 -11.27 19.91 3.98
C ASN A 335 -12.59 20.63 4.28
N ASP A 336 -12.60 21.48 5.30
CA ASP A 336 -13.71 22.40 5.59
C ASP A 336 -13.26 23.86 5.69
N ALA A 337 -14.22 24.79 5.77
CA ALA A 337 -13.89 26.22 5.80
C ALA A 337 -12.99 26.61 7.00
N LEU A 338 -13.13 25.94 8.15
CA LEU A 338 -12.31 26.20 9.33
C LEU A 338 -10.90 25.60 9.21
N ALA A 339 -10.78 24.32 8.82
CA ALA A 339 -9.47 23.72 8.58
C ALA A 339 -8.70 24.43 7.46
N ASN A 340 -9.39 24.86 6.40
CA ASN A 340 -8.77 25.65 5.33
C ASN A 340 -8.33 27.04 5.80
N TYR A 341 -9.05 27.65 6.74
CA TYR A 341 -8.58 28.85 7.41
C TYR A 341 -7.32 28.56 8.23
N TRP A 342 -7.24 27.41 8.91
CA TRP A 342 -6.03 27.02 9.64
C TRP A 342 -4.83 26.79 8.71
N ARG A 343 -5.04 26.23 7.51
CA ARG A 343 -4.03 26.08 6.47
C ARG A 343 -3.45 27.40 5.96
N THR A 344 -4.06 28.55 6.25
CA THR A 344 -3.45 29.86 5.97
C THR A 344 -2.08 30.02 6.67
N GLN A 345 -1.89 29.35 7.80
CA GLN A 345 -0.64 29.35 8.58
C GLN A 345 0.46 28.46 7.97
N ALA A 346 0.08 27.44 7.19
CA ALA A 346 1.00 26.51 6.54
C ALA A 346 1.61 27.11 5.27
N ASP A 347 2.74 26.59 4.81
CA ASP A 347 3.32 26.99 3.52
C ASP A 347 2.49 26.42 2.34
N ILE A 348 1.79 25.30 2.58
CA ILE A 348 1.07 24.50 1.58
C ILE A 348 -0.39 24.30 2.00
N HIS A 349 -1.33 24.31 1.05
CA HIS A 349 -2.67 23.75 1.26
C HIS A 349 -2.59 22.24 1.12
N GLU A 350 -2.55 21.53 2.25
CA GLU A 350 -2.44 20.08 2.28
C GLU A 350 -3.71 19.43 2.88
N THR A 351 -4.30 18.43 2.23
CA THR A 351 -5.53 17.77 2.71
C THR A 351 -5.61 16.29 2.31
N HIS A 352 -6.52 15.54 2.95
CA HIS A 352 -6.81 14.13 2.61
C HIS A 352 -8.25 13.97 2.12
N LEU A 353 -8.52 12.89 1.38
CA LEU A 353 -9.88 12.50 1.01
C LEU A 353 -10.04 11.01 0.71
N TYR A 354 -10.90 10.33 1.46
CA TYR A 354 -11.11 8.89 1.31
C TYR A 354 -12.55 8.52 1.04
N ASN A 355 -12.74 7.41 0.34
CA ASN A 355 -14.02 6.71 0.28
C ASN A 355 -13.80 5.27 0.75
N GLY A 356 -14.03 5.00 2.05
CA GLY A 356 -13.62 3.76 2.71
C GLY A 356 -14.75 3.05 3.46
N ILE A 357 -14.66 1.72 3.51
CA ILE A 357 -15.54 0.84 4.27
C ILE A 357 -14.80 0.42 5.54
N VAL A 358 -15.37 0.67 6.72
CA VAL A 358 -14.78 0.15 7.96
C VAL A 358 -14.93 -1.38 7.96
N ASP A 359 -13.85 -2.13 7.64
CA ASP A 359 -13.63 -3.59 7.85
C ASP A 359 -13.27 -4.46 6.60
N GLY A 360 -12.70 -3.89 5.53
CA GLY A 360 -12.28 -4.63 4.31
C GLY A 360 -11.16 -5.68 4.48
N ARG A 361 -10.82 -6.11 5.70
CA ARG A 361 -9.66 -7.00 5.98
C ARG A 361 -10.04 -8.45 6.28
N ASN A 362 -11.29 -8.70 6.68
CA ASN A 362 -11.78 -10.03 7.02
C ASN A 362 -12.04 -10.90 5.78
N ALA A 363 -12.20 -12.21 5.98
CA ALA A 363 -12.55 -13.15 4.91
C ALA A 363 -13.91 -12.83 4.26
N SER A 364 -14.81 -12.22 5.04
CA SER A 364 -16.01 -11.55 4.57
C SER A 364 -16.32 -10.33 5.43
N PHE A 365 -17.02 -9.34 4.87
CA PHE A 365 -17.51 -8.16 5.58
C PHE A 365 -18.75 -7.61 4.87
N THR A 366 -19.47 -6.73 5.56
CA THR A 366 -20.75 -6.19 5.10
C THR A 366 -20.65 -4.68 4.89
N TYR A 367 -21.14 -4.19 3.76
CA TYR A 367 -21.11 -2.77 3.41
C TYR A 367 -22.34 -2.34 2.62
N ASN A 368 -22.56 -1.05 2.46
CA ASN A 368 -23.59 -0.51 1.57
C ASN A 368 -22.93 0.07 0.31
N PRO A 369 -22.98 -0.62 -0.85
CA PRO A 369 -22.38 -0.12 -2.09
C PRO A 369 -22.98 1.21 -2.55
N LEU A 370 -24.23 1.52 -2.15
CA LEU A 370 -24.84 2.79 -2.47
C LEU A 370 -24.09 3.95 -1.82
N THR A 371 -23.46 3.77 -0.65
CA THR A 371 -22.77 4.89 0.01
C THR A 371 -21.38 5.20 -0.57
N HIS A 372 -20.92 4.45 -1.58
CA HIS A 372 -19.58 4.59 -2.19
C HIS A 372 -19.65 4.40 -3.72
N PRO A 373 -20.31 5.29 -4.47
CA PRO A 373 -20.46 5.14 -5.90
C PRO A 373 -19.18 5.44 -6.67
N ARG A 374 -19.14 4.93 -7.91
CA ARG A 374 -18.24 5.38 -8.98
C ARG A 374 -18.30 6.90 -9.10
N TYR A 375 -17.15 7.56 -9.25
CA TYR A 375 -17.13 9.01 -9.43
C TYR A 375 -17.82 9.45 -10.72
N SER A 376 -17.79 8.60 -11.76
CA SER A 376 -18.52 8.86 -13.00
C SER A 376 -20.06 8.81 -12.83
N MET A 377 -20.56 8.28 -11.71
CA MET A 377 -22.00 8.09 -11.41
C MET A 377 -22.43 8.89 -10.17
N ILE A 378 -21.65 9.90 -9.78
CA ILE A 378 -21.90 10.65 -8.56
C ILE A 378 -23.16 11.53 -8.65
N PHE A 379 -23.49 11.99 -9.87
CA PHE A 379 -24.63 12.83 -10.18
C PHE A 379 -25.72 12.02 -10.89
N ALA A 380 -26.99 12.20 -10.53
CA ALA A 380 -28.09 11.56 -11.24
C ALA A 380 -28.35 12.22 -12.62
N PRO A 381 -28.86 11.49 -13.63
CA PRO A 381 -29.39 12.08 -14.87
C PRO A 381 -30.81 12.67 -14.69
N GLU A 382 -31.17 13.72 -15.44
CA GLU A 382 -32.39 14.52 -15.29
C GLU A 382 -33.68 13.69 -15.52
N SER A 383 -34.24 13.08 -14.48
CA SER A 383 -35.64 12.61 -14.50
C SER A 383 -36.43 12.88 -13.21
N SER A 384 -35.88 13.62 -12.25
CA SER A 384 -36.65 14.15 -11.11
C SER A 384 -36.11 15.48 -10.58
N ALA A 385 -36.27 16.52 -11.40
CA ALA A 385 -36.41 17.92 -11.03
C ALA A 385 -35.34 18.67 -10.20
N ASN A 386 -34.33 18.05 -9.57
CA ASN A 386 -33.35 18.79 -8.73
C ASN A 386 -31.98 18.13 -8.52
N TYR A 387 -31.49 17.31 -9.46
CA TYR A 387 -30.14 16.69 -9.44
C TYR A 387 -29.57 16.41 -8.05
N VAL A 388 -30.28 15.55 -7.34
CA VAL A 388 -29.89 15.01 -6.04
C VAL A 388 -28.68 14.08 -6.28
N PRO A 389 -27.69 14.00 -5.36
CA PRO A 389 -26.72 12.90 -5.40
C PRO A 389 -27.43 11.59 -5.68
N GLN A 390 -26.86 10.75 -6.55
CA GLN A 390 -27.47 9.45 -6.84
C GLN A 390 -27.56 8.60 -5.55
N TYR A 391 -26.71 8.90 -4.55
CA TYR A 391 -26.65 8.18 -3.29
C TYR A 391 -26.23 9.06 -2.08
N GLY A 392 -26.89 8.87 -0.92
CA GLY A 392 -26.45 9.28 0.44
C GLY A 392 -26.16 10.77 0.74
N SER A 393 -26.08 11.15 2.03
CA SER A 393 -25.68 12.50 2.48
C SER A 393 -24.16 12.67 2.69
N PHE A 394 -23.44 11.56 2.89
CA PHE A 394 -22.02 11.55 3.27
C PHE A 394 -21.04 11.64 2.09
N ILE A 395 -21.51 11.43 0.86
CA ILE A 395 -20.65 11.23 -0.31
C ILE A 395 -19.98 12.52 -0.82
N PHE A 396 -20.60 13.68 -0.63
CA PHE A 396 -20.05 14.94 -1.17
C PHE A 396 -18.80 15.44 -0.45
N LYS A 397 -18.60 15.04 0.81
CA LYS A 397 -17.33 15.26 1.52
C LYS A 397 -16.20 14.37 1.03
N ASN A 398 -16.49 13.36 0.20
CA ASN A 398 -15.52 12.38 -0.29
C ASN A 398 -15.38 12.44 -1.82
N TYR A 399 -15.70 13.57 -2.44
CA TYR A 399 -15.56 13.80 -3.89
C TYR A 399 -14.38 14.72 -4.19
N VAL A 400 -13.30 14.16 -4.75
CA VAL A 400 -12.01 14.87 -4.92
C VAL A 400 -12.13 16.19 -5.69
N PRO A 401 -12.84 16.29 -6.83
CA PRO A 401 -12.97 17.58 -7.53
C PRO A 401 -13.58 18.69 -6.66
N GLY A 402 -14.44 18.33 -5.69
CA GLY A 402 -15.04 19.29 -4.75
C GLY A 402 -14.02 20.04 -3.89
N LEU A 403 -12.81 19.49 -3.70
CA LEU A 403 -11.74 20.14 -2.92
C LEU A 403 -11.31 21.50 -3.50
N ALA A 404 -11.46 21.70 -4.82
CA ALA A 404 -11.12 22.95 -5.49
C ALA A 404 -11.91 24.17 -4.96
N LEU A 405 -13.09 23.96 -4.37
CA LEU A 405 -13.87 25.03 -3.74
C LEU A 405 -13.22 25.59 -2.48
N GLY A 406 -12.26 24.86 -1.88
CA GLY A 406 -11.49 25.28 -0.72
C GLY A 406 -10.04 25.68 -1.04
N GLN A 407 -9.59 25.51 -2.29
CA GLN A 407 -8.21 25.77 -2.71
C GLN A 407 -7.81 27.21 -2.37
N LEU A 408 -6.73 27.37 -1.60
CA LEU A 408 -6.27 28.69 -1.17
C LEU A 408 -5.59 29.42 -2.34
N TYR A 409 -5.85 30.72 -2.47
CA TYR A 409 -5.13 31.55 -3.44
C TYR A 409 -3.64 31.67 -3.06
N ASN A 410 -2.77 31.64 -4.08
CA ASN A 410 -1.30 31.74 -3.96
C ASN A 410 -0.68 30.78 -2.94
N LYS A 411 -1.18 29.54 -2.88
CA LYS A 411 -0.57 28.44 -2.12
C LYS A 411 -0.55 27.15 -2.94
N PRO A 412 0.52 26.33 -2.81
CA PRO A 412 0.54 25.04 -3.46
C PRO A 412 -0.56 24.16 -2.92
N PHE A 413 -1.16 23.37 -3.80
CA PHE A 413 -2.19 22.43 -3.41
C PHE A 413 -1.65 21.00 -3.46
N ALA A 414 -1.70 20.33 -2.32
CA ALA A 414 -1.22 18.97 -2.14
C ALA A 414 -2.34 18.07 -1.60
N LEU A 415 -2.78 17.10 -2.40
CA LEU A 415 -3.65 16.03 -1.95
C LEU A 415 -2.77 14.87 -1.50
N THR A 416 -2.38 14.89 -0.22
CA THR A 416 -1.37 13.97 0.33
C THR A 416 -1.90 12.59 0.67
N GLU A 417 -3.22 12.43 0.75
CA GLU A 417 -3.86 11.11 0.86
C GLU A 417 -5.19 11.11 0.11
N TRP A 418 -5.36 10.19 -0.82
CA TRP A 418 -6.66 9.89 -1.42
C TRP A 418 -6.75 8.44 -1.85
N ASN A 419 -7.93 7.80 -1.75
CA ASN A 419 -8.23 6.49 -2.37
C ASN A 419 -9.69 6.04 -2.15
N HIS A 420 -10.09 5.01 -2.91
CA HIS A 420 -11.26 4.17 -2.64
C HIS A 420 -10.85 2.81 -2.07
N GLU A 421 -11.44 2.42 -0.96
CA GLU A 421 -11.15 1.11 -0.37
C GLU A 421 -11.77 -0.03 -1.18
N PHE A 422 -11.01 -1.11 -1.39
CA PHE A 422 -11.56 -2.35 -1.91
C PHE A 422 -12.69 -2.87 -1.01
N PRO A 423 -13.85 -3.31 -1.54
CA PRO A 423 -14.18 -3.63 -2.92
C PRO A 423 -15.01 -2.53 -3.62
N ASN A 424 -15.01 -1.28 -3.13
CA ASN A 424 -15.80 -0.18 -3.69
C ASN A 424 -15.66 -0.11 -5.21
N LYS A 425 -16.78 -0.11 -5.94
CA LYS A 425 -16.77 0.03 -7.40
C LYS A 425 -16.33 1.47 -7.75
N GLY A 426 -15.43 1.63 -8.72
CA GLY A 426 -14.86 2.94 -9.10
C GLY A 426 -13.36 3.11 -8.84
N ARG A 427 -12.66 2.08 -8.36
CA ARG A 427 -11.19 2.10 -8.25
C ARG A 427 -10.47 2.32 -9.59
N ASP A 428 -11.16 2.04 -10.69
CA ASP A 428 -10.75 2.28 -12.07
C ASP A 428 -10.91 3.77 -12.49
N ASP A 429 -11.96 4.47 -12.03
CA ASP A 429 -12.24 5.85 -12.46
C ASP A 429 -11.62 6.93 -11.54
N ILE A 430 -11.44 6.64 -10.25
CA ILE A 430 -10.94 7.63 -9.28
C ILE A 430 -9.56 8.17 -9.63
N GLY A 431 -8.62 7.33 -10.07
CA GLY A 431 -7.24 7.75 -10.33
C GLY A 431 -7.16 8.73 -11.50
N LEU A 432 -7.81 8.37 -12.61
CA LEU A 432 -7.90 9.20 -13.80
C LEU A 432 -8.63 10.53 -13.51
N MET A 433 -9.79 10.49 -12.84
CA MET A 433 -10.56 11.70 -12.54
C MET A 433 -9.85 12.61 -11.54
N THR A 434 -9.13 12.06 -10.56
CA THR A 434 -8.35 12.83 -9.58
C THR A 434 -7.16 13.51 -10.25
N ALA A 435 -6.40 12.77 -11.08
CA ALA A 435 -5.29 13.31 -11.85
C ALA A 435 -5.73 14.43 -12.80
N ALA A 436 -6.83 14.22 -13.53
CA ALA A 436 -7.39 15.22 -14.44
C ALA A 436 -7.86 16.47 -13.72
N ALA A 437 -8.62 16.32 -12.62
CA ALA A 437 -9.08 17.44 -11.81
C ALA A 437 -7.89 18.19 -11.20
N GLY A 438 -6.89 17.49 -10.67
CA GLY A 438 -5.68 18.10 -10.10
C GLY A 438 -4.88 18.87 -11.14
N ALA A 439 -4.67 18.30 -12.33
CA ALA A 439 -3.97 18.98 -13.42
C ALA A 439 -4.71 20.26 -13.85
N TYR A 440 -6.04 20.15 -14.05
CA TYR A 440 -6.90 21.26 -14.46
C TYR A 440 -6.95 22.39 -13.43
N GLN A 441 -7.10 22.04 -12.14
CA GLN A 441 -7.14 23.00 -11.04
C GLN A 441 -5.73 23.52 -10.67
N GLY A 442 -4.69 22.98 -11.30
CA GLY A 442 -3.30 23.39 -11.13
C GLY A 442 -2.62 22.86 -9.87
N TRP A 443 -3.16 21.83 -9.21
CA TRP A 443 -2.58 21.23 -7.99
C TRP A 443 -1.18 20.68 -8.21
N ASP A 444 -0.32 20.75 -7.21
CA ASP A 444 1.11 20.50 -7.33
C ASP A 444 1.51 19.08 -6.93
N MET A 445 0.76 18.45 -6.04
CA MET A 445 1.05 17.10 -5.55
C MET A 445 -0.20 16.23 -5.38
N LEU A 446 -0.11 14.98 -5.84
CA LEU A 446 -1.08 13.92 -5.62
C LEU A 446 -0.39 12.68 -5.05
N ASN A 447 -0.78 12.24 -3.86
CA ASN A 447 -0.30 10.98 -3.27
C ASN A 447 -1.47 10.05 -2.93
N ARG A 448 -1.51 8.89 -3.58
CA ARG A 448 -2.54 7.87 -3.32
C ARG A 448 -2.18 7.06 -2.07
N PHE A 449 -3.17 6.87 -1.20
CA PHE A 449 -3.01 6.10 0.03
C PHE A 449 -3.64 4.72 -0.11
N ASP A 450 -2.99 3.58 0.09
CA ASP A 450 -1.63 3.30 0.54
C ASP A 450 -0.94 2.50 -0.58
N TYR A 451 0.35 2.73 -0.83
CA TYR A 451 1.06 2.00 -1.88
C TYR A 451 1.02 0.50 -1.59
N VAL A 452 1.35 0.09 -0.36
CA VAL A 452 1.28 -1.32 0.05
C VAL A 452 1.26 -1.45 1.58
N SER A 453 0.35 -2.29 2.08
CA SER A 453 0.18 -2.46 3.53
C SER A 453 1.14 -3.48 4.16
N ARG A 454 1.85 -4.30 3.36
CA ARG A 454 2.82 -5.30 3.82
C ARG A 454 4.04 -5.41 2.91
N VAL A 455 5.24 -5.29 3.46
CA VAL A 455 6.51 -5.39 2.71
C VAL A 455 6.65 -6.68 1.91
N LYS A 456 6.23 -7.82 2.46
CA LYS A 456 6.30 -9.11 1.73
C LYS A 456 5.50 -9.10 0.42
N GLU A 457 4.40 -8.34 0.38
CA GLU A 457 3.58 -8.12 -0.82
C GLU A 457 4.32 -7.19 -1.79
N ALA A 458 5.07 -6.22 -1.27
CA ALA A 458 5.92 -5.33 -2.04
C ALA A 458 7.17 -6.00 -2.66
N VAL A 459 7.48 -7.26 -2.33
CA VAL A 459 8.71 -7.92 -2.80
C VAL A 459 8.46 -9.29 -3.43
N ASN A 460 8.06 -10.33 -2.68
CA ASN A 460 8.33 -11.71 -3.11
C ASN A 460 7.19 -12.74 -3.03
N GLU A 461 6.03 -12.54 -2.38
CA GLU A 461 5.08 -13.67 -2.23
C GLU A 461 3.59 -13.33 -2.20
N THR A 462 3.12 -12.36 -2.99
CA THR A 462 1.67 -12.25 -3.23
C THR A 462 1.46 -11.80 -4.66
N LEU A 463 0.83 -12.66 -5.47
CA LEU A 463 0.27 -12.25 -6.76
C LEU A 463 -0.70 -11.09 -6.52
N GLN A 464 -0.73 -10.09 -7.41
CA GLN A 464 -1.82 -9.09 -7.40
C GLN A 464 -3.18 -9.81 -7.33
N GLY A 465 -4.07 -9.41 -6.42
CA GLY A 465 -5.31 -10.15 -6.09
C GLY A 465 -5.50 -10.54 -4.63
N GLY A 466 -4.45 -10.45 -3.81
CA GLY A 466 -4.53 -10.57 -2.35
C GLY A 466 -5.04 -9.32 -1.64
N THR A 467 -5.95 -8.56 -2.29
CA THR A 467 -6.29 -7.17 -1.93
C THR A 467 -6.64 -6.99 -0.46
N THR A 468 -6.08 -5.93 0.12
CA THR A 468 -6.38 -5.46 1.46
C THR A 468 -6.92 -4.03 1.40
N SER A 469 -7.39 -3.52 2.54
CA SER A 469 -7.89 -2.15 2.68
C SER A 469 -6.91 -1.12 2.07
N PHE A 470 -7.40 -0.32 1.11
CA PHE A 470 -6.69 0.78 0.42
C PHE A 470 -5.38 0.45 -0.33
N ASP A 471 -5.00 -0.81 -0.49
CA ASP A 471 -3.73 -1.19 -1.11
C ASP A 471 -3.75 -0.97 -2.64
N ALA A 472 -2.88 -0.09 -3.14
CA ALA A 472 -2.81 0.25 -4.56
C ALA A 472 -1.95 -0.72 -5.38
N LEU A 473 -0.90 -1.33 -4.78
CA LEU A 473 0.02 -2.24 -5.48
C LEU A 473 -0.56 -3.63 -5.69
N THR A 474 -1.32 -4.15 -4.71
CA THR A 474 -1.90 -5.49 -4.78
C THR A 474 -3.29 -5.52 -5.43
N ASP A 475 -3.91 -4.36 -5.64
CA ASP A 475 -5.15 -4.20 -6.40
C ASP A 475 -4.83 -3.88 -7.88
N VAL A 476 -5.09 -4.86 -8.76
CA VAL A 476 -4.83 -4.72 -10.21
C VAL A 476 -5.56 -3.54 -10.84
N ILE A 477 -6.75 -3.19 -10.33
CA ILE A 477 -7.56 -2.08 -10.85
C ILE A 477 -6.96 -0.74 -10.40
N ALA A 478 -6.57 -0.65 -9.13
CA ALA A 478 -5.92 0.54 -8.60
C ALA A 478 -4.55 0.78 -9.27
N THR A 479 -3.75 -0.28 -9.44
CA THR A 479 -2.45 -0.21 -10.12
C THR A 479 -2.58 0.35 -11.54
N MET A 480 -3.55 -0.13 -12.33
CA MET A 480 -3.75 0.40 -13.69
C MET A 480 -4.21 1.85 -13.69
N SER A 481 -5.05 2.25 -12.74
CA SER A 481 -5.46 3.66 -12.63
C SER A 481 -4.33 4.58 -12.17
N GLU A 482 -3.28 4.07 -11.49
CA GLU A 482 -2.07 4.84 -11.20
C GLU A 482 -1.25 5.16 -12.44
N TYR A 483 -1.04 4.20 -13.36
CA TYR A 483 -0.36 4.48 -14.63
C TYR A 483 -1.10 5.53 -15.45
N GLN A 484 -2.44 5.42 -15.51
CA GLN A 484 -3.29 6.41 -16.17
C GLN A 484 -3.17 7.79 -15.50
N GLY A 485 -3.23 7.84 -14.16
CA GLY A 485 -3.13 9.08 -13.40
C GLY A 485 -1.77 9.77 -13.52
N ALA A 486 -0.68 9.00 -13.46
CA ALA A 486 0.68 9.51 -13.60
C ALA A 486 0.90 10.17 -14.97
N LEU A 487 0.43 9.54 -16.05
CA LEU A 487 0.54 10.09 -17.42
C LEU A 487 -0.30 11.36 -17.61
N VAL A 488 -1.49 11.43 -17.02
CA VAL A 488 -2.35 12.63 -17.07
C VAL A 488 -1.73 13.80 -16.28
N PHE A 489 -1.21 13.55 -15.08
CA PHE A 489 -0.81 14.63 -14.17
C PHE A 489 0.64 15.09 -14.35
N ARG A 490 1.60 14.16 -14.50
CA ARG A 490 3.03 14.48 -14.36
C ARG A 490 3.60 15.26 -15.53
N GLN A 491 3.19 14.93 -16.76
CA GLN A 491 3.72 15.58 -17.96
C GLN A 491 3.05 16.93 -18.23
N ALA A 492 2.05 17.33 -17.41
CA ALA A 492 1.29 18.56 -17.59
C ALA A 492 0.65 18.69 -19.00
N HIS A 493 0.22 17.56 -19.55
CA HIS A 493 -0.42 17.44 -20.87
C HIS A 493 -1.86 17.95 -20.94
N LEU A 494 -2.39 18.39 -19.81
CA LEU A 494 -3.68 19.05 -19.68
C LEU A 494 -3.42 20.51 -19.32
N THR A 495 -4.07 21.42 -20.03
CA THR A 495 -3.97 22.86 -19.85
C THR A 495 -4.55 23.27 -18.49
N PRO A 496 -3.74 23.77 -17.53
CA PRO A 496 -4.27 24.25 -16.26
C PRO A 496 -5.19 25.45 -16.48
N ALA A 497 -6.34 25.49 -15.81
CA ALA A 497 -7.23 26.64 -15.88
C ALA A 497 -6.70 27.84 -15.09
N ASP A 498 -7.01 29.04 -15.58
CA ASP A 498 -6.88 30.28 -14.82
C ASP A 498 -8.02 30.42 -13.82
N ALA A 499 -7.73 30.97 -12.64
CA ALA A 499 -8.77 31.23 -11.65
C ALA A 499 -9.73 32.32 -12.19
N LYS A 500 -10.99 31.95 -12.45
CA LYS A 500 -12.02 32.91 -12.89
C LYS A 500 -12.87 33.46 -11.75
N PHE A 501 -12.87 32.79 -10.59
CA PHE A 501 -13.67 33.17 -9.44
C PHE A 501 -12.89 33.05 -8.14
N VAL A 502 -13.17 33.97 -7.22
CA VAL A 502 -12.63 33.96 -5.85
C VAL A 502 -13.78 33.88 -4.84
N ILE A 503 -13.65 32.96 -3.89
CA ILE A 503 -14.52 32.85 -2.72
C ILE A 503 -13.83 33.60 -1.58
N VAL A 504 -14.44 34.70 -1.13
CA VAL A 504 -13.98 35.47 0.03
C VAL A 504 -14.77 35.01 1.25
N ARG A 505 -14.09 34.49 2.26
CA ARG A 505 -14.71 34.09 3.54
C ARG A 505 -14.38 35.07 4.63
N ASP A 506 -15.36 35.40 5.48
CA ASP A 506 -15.12 36.23 6.64
C ASP A 506 -14.26 35.48 7.66
N GLN A 507 -13.02 35.93 7.86
CA GLN A 507 -12.07 35.25 8.74
C GLN A 507 -12.52 35.25 10.21
N THR A 508 -13.24 36.29 10.64
CA THR A 508 -13.73 36.42 12.01
C THR A 508 -14.92 35.51 12.28
N TYR A 509 -15.79 35.31 11.30
CA TYR A 509 -16.90 34.38 11.32
C TYR A 509 -16.36 32.96 11.34
N VAL A 510 -15.48 32.62 10.39
CA VAL A 510 -14.92 31.27 10.26
C VAL A 510 -14.25 30.82 11.55
N LYS A 511 -13.43 31.68 12.16
CA LYS A 511 -12.74 31.32 13.42
C LYS A 511 -13.65 31.19 14.64
N THR A 512 -14.87 31.76 14.62
CA THR A 512 -15.74 31.83 15.82
C THR A 512 -17.05 31.05 15.70
N HIS A 513 -17.37 30.49 14.53
CA HIS A 513 -18.65 29.81 14.29
C HIS A 513 -18.45 28.35 13.90
N SER A 514 -19.07 27.44 14.65
CA SER A 514 -18.98 26.01 14.37
C SER A 514 -19.62 25.59 13.04
N SER A 515 -20.51 26.41 12.49
CA SER A 515 -21.08 26.20 11.14
C SER A 515 -19.99 26.15 10.07
N SER A 516 -18.81 26.72 10.30
CA SER A 516 -17.66 26.63 9.38
C SER A 516 -16.98 25.25 9.35
N THR A 517 -17.33 24.34 10.26
CA THR A 517 -16.96 22.91 10.17
C THR A 517 -18.05 22.06 9.51
N GLU A 518 -19.24 22.62 9.30
CA GLU A 518 -20.44 21.93 8.83
C GLU A 518 -20.61 22.17 7.32
N ASN A 519 -19.65 21.66 6.55
CA ASN A 519 -19.48 21.93 5.11
C ASN A 519 -20.56 21.39 4.15
N GLU A 520 -21.73 20.95 4.62
CA GLU A 520 -22.64 20.16 3.77
C GLU A 520 -23.76 21.00 3.15
N SER A 521 -24.55 21.75 3.93
CA SER A 521 -25.76 22.36 3.36
C SER A 521 -25.51 23.57 2.44
N PRO A 522 -24.56 24.49 2.72
CA PRO A 522 -24.37 25.65 1.87
C PRO A 522 -23.65 25.36 0.55
N GLU A 523 -22.85 24.28 0.46
CA GLU A 523 -21.90 24.02 -0.65
C GLU A 523 -22.36 22.97 -1.67
N GLN A 524 -23.35 22.14 -1.33
CA GLN A 524 -23.86 21.09 -2.22
C GLN A 524 -24.24 21.58 -3.62
N ASN A 525 -24.83 22.77 -3.74
CA ASN A 525 -25.23 23.31 -5.03
C ASN A 525 -24.09 23.89 -5.88
N ARG A 526 -22.82 23.75 -5.45
CA ARG A 526 -21.63 24.23 -6.19
C ARG A 526 -20.81 23.10 -6.81
N MET A 527 -21.21 21.83 -6.68
CA MET A 527 -20.39 20.69 -7.09
C MET A 527 -20.16 20.56 -8.61
N TYR A 528 -20.88 21.30 -9.44
CA TYR A 528 -20.57 21.42 -10.88
C TYR A 528 -19.41 22.38 -11.17
N ILE A 529 -19.17 23.36 -10.30
CA ILE A 529 -18.20 24.42 -10.56
C ILE A 529 -16.77 23.89 -10.77
N PRO A 530 -16.26 22.93 -9.97
CA PRO A 530 -14.91 22.38 -10.19
C PRO A 530 -14.69 21.69 -11.55
N HIS A 531 -15.77 21.30 -12.24
CA HIS A 531 -15.68 20.76 -13.60
C HIS A 531 -15.70 21.82 -14.69
N LEU A 532 -16.20 23.02 -14.37
CA LEU A 532 -16.41 24.11 -15.33
C LEU A 532 -15.31 25.16 -15.24
N PHE A 533 -14.79 25.43 -14.04
CA PHE A 533 -13.89 26.55 -13.77
C PHE A 533 -12.91 26.24 -12.65
N LYS A 534 -11.76 26.91 -12.68
CA LYS A 534 -10.90 27.03 -11.49
C LYS A 534 -11.42 28.11 -10.55
N THR A 535 -11.49 27.76 -9.27
CA THR A 535 -11.86 28.65 -8.17
C THR A 535 -10.75 28.72 -7.14
N VAL A 536 -10.59 29.87 -6.50
CA VAL A 536 -9.66 30.06 -5.38
C VAL A 536 -10.38 30.68 -4.18
N THR A 537 -9.86 30.47 -2.98
CA THR A 537 -10.43 30.96 -1.73
C THR A 537 -9.44 31.87 -1.00
N VAL A 538 -9.96 32.96 -0.44
CA VAL A 538 -9.23 33.87 0.45
C VAL A 538 -10.04 34.12 1.72
N TYR A 539 -9.33 34.46 2.80
CA TYR A 539 -9.91 34.79 4.09
C TYR A 539 -9.61 36.24 4.43
N ALA A 540 -10.65 37.05 4.64
CA ALA A 540 -10.54 38.48 4.91
C ALA A 540 -11.66 38.91 5.87
N ASP A 541 -11.53 40.04 6.58
CA ASP A 541 -12.64 40.54 7.40
C ASP A 541 -13.73 41.17 6.50
N LYS A 542 -14.94 40.60 6.56
CA LYS A 542 -16.16 41.04 5.85
C LYS A 542 -17.38 40.93 6.79
N PRO A 543 -17.45 41.77 7.85
CA PRO A 543 -18.43 41.58 8.91
C PRO A 543 -19.87 41.52 8.40
N GLY A 544 -20.62 40.50 8.81
CA GLY A 544 -22.01 40.29 8.41
C GLY A 544 -22.20 39.50 7.11
N GLU A 545 -21.11 39.14 6.42
CA GLU A 545 -21.13 38.33 5.20
C GLU A 545 -20.21 37.10 5.36
N PRO A 546 -20.72 35.95 5.87
CA PRO A 546 -19.90 34.77 6.16
C PRO A 546 -19.05 34.28 4.98
N TYR A 547 -19.59 34.41 3.76
CA TYR A 547 -18.84 34.24 2.52
C TYR A 547 -19.51 35.02 1.38
N ALA A 548 -18.71 35.37 0.37
CA ALA A 548 -19.17 35.92 -0.90
C ALA A 548 -18.31 35.37 -2.05
N ILE A 549 -18.88 35.34 -3.24
CA ILE A 549 -18.21 34.86 -4.45
C ILE A 549 -18.10 36.02 -5.42
N TYR A 550 -16.92 36.19 -5.99
CA TYR A 550 -16.64 37.24 -6.95
C TYR A 550 -15.99 36.67 -8.20
N LYS A 551 -16.28 37.30 -9.33
CA LYS A 551 -15.54 37.10 -10.57
C LYS A 551 -14.20 37.82 -10.51
N ILE A 552 -13.16 37.15 -11.00
CA ILE A 552 -11.86 37.76 -11.25
C ILE A 552 -11.88 38.42 -12.63
N THR A 553 -11.62 39.72 -12.69
CA THR A 553 -11.54 40.51 -13.93
C THR A 553 -10.11 40.98 -14.17
N PRO A 554 -9.70 41.25 -15.43
CA PRO A 554 -8.31 41.62 -15.76
C PRO A 554 -7.79 42.89 -15.08
N ASP A 555 -8.67 43.74 -14.55
CA ASP A 555 -8.33 44.96 -13.81
C ASP A 555 -8.02 44.72 -12.32
N LEU A 556 -8.32 43.53 -11.79
CA LEU A 556 -7.96 43.18 -10.41
C LEU A 556 -6.48 42.85 -10.32
N THR A 557 -5.81 43.46 -9.34
CA THR A 557 -4.44 43.11 -8.98
C THR A 557 -4.38 41.88 -8.08
N ASP A 558 -3.28 41.12 -8.14
CA ASP A 558 -3.03 39.98 -7.24
C ASP A 558 -3.15 40.38 -5.76
N ALA A 559 -2.75 41.61 -5.41
CA ALA A 559 -2.86 42.16 -4.07
C ALA A 559 -4.34 42.35 -3.63
N GLN A 560 -5.21 42.81 -4.53
CA GLN A 560 -6.65 42.92 -4.23
C GLN A 560 -7.29 41.55 -4.05
N ILE A 561 -6.93 40.58 -4.89
CA ILE A 561 -7.42 39.20 -4.78
C ILE A 561 -6.99 38.59 -3.46
N ALA A 562 -5.69 38.65 -3.14
CA ALA A 562 -5.15 38.14 -1.88
C ALA A 562 -5.78 38.77 -0.64
N ALA A 563 -6.09 40.08 -0.68
CA ALA A 563 -6.74 40.80 0.41
C ALA A 563 -8.27 40.58 0.49
N GLY A 564 -8.88 39.92 -0.49
CA GLY A 564 -10.34 39.83 -0.61
C GLY A 564 -11.02 41.21 -0.83
N ASP A 565 -10.27 42.21 -1.29
CA ASP A 565 -10.75 43.57 -1.54
C ASP A 565 -11.31 43.70 -2.96
N ILE A 566 -12.38 42.96 -3.21
CA ILE A 566 -12.99 42.85 -4.53
C ILE A 566 -14.18 43.82 -4.65
N PRO A 567 -14.30 44.60 -5.74
CA PRO A 567 -15.43 45.49 -5.96
C PRO A 567 -16.78 44.75 -5.94
N ALA A 568 -17.80 45.39 -5.38
CA ALA A 568 -19.14 44.82 -5.29
C ALA A 568 -19.74 44.49 -6.67
N ALA A 569 -19.31 45.18 -7.74
CA ALA A 569 -19.74 44.92 -9.11
C ALA A 569 -19.31 43.54 -9.63
N ASN A 570 -18.23 42.98 -9.08
CA ASN A 570 -17.73 41.64 -9.44
C ASN A 570 -18.48 40.53 -8.69
N LYS A 571 -19.33 40.86 -7.73
CA LYS A 571 -20.00 39.90 -6.87
C LYS A 571 -21.03 39.09 -7.64
N ILE A 572 -21.02 37.78 -7.41
CA ILE A 572 -21.97 36.83 -7.99
C ILE A 572 -22.99 36.47 -6.92
N THR A 573 -24.27 36.51 -7.29
CA THR A 573 -25.35 36.18 -6.36
C THR A 573 -25.79 34.74 -6.57
N ILE A 574 -25.64 33.91 -5.53
CA ILE A 574 -26.21 32.57 -5.46
C ILE A 574 -26.99 32.41 -4.15
N THR A 575 -27.94 31.49 -4.10
CA THR A 575 -28.67 31.13 -2.87
C THR A 575 -28.60 29.62 -2.63
N ASN A 576 -28.77 29.18 -1.39
CA ASN A 576 -28.81 27.75 -1.06
C ASN A 576 -30.03 27.03 -1.67
N SER A 577 -31.04 27.77 -2.15
CA SER A 577 -32.21 27.21 -2.84
C SER A 577 -31.98 26.97 -4.33
N MET A 578 -30.90 27.53 -4.91
CA MET A 578 -30.56 27.29 -6.31
C MET A 578 -30.06 25.87 -6.50
N THR A 579 -30.44 25.26 -7.63
CA THR A 579 -29.92 23.95 -8.05
C THR A 579 -28.46 24.09 -8.52
N MET A 580 -27.73 22.96 -8.60
CA MET A 580 -26.37 22.96 -9.17
C MET A 580 -26.32 23.54 -10.58
N LYS A 581 -27.34 23.26 -11.40
CA LYS A 581 -27.48 23.81 -12.75
C LYS A 581 -27.67 25.33 -12.72
N GLN A 582 -28.56 25.86 -11.88
CA GLN A 582 -28.77 27.30 -11.76
C GLN A 582 -27.50 28.03 -11.27
N VAL A 583 -26.75 27.42 -10.36
CA VAL A 583 -25.45 27.94 -9.91
C VAL A 583 -24.44 27.91 -11.06
N ALA A 584 -24.32 26.81 -11.80
CA ALA A 584 -23.46 26.72 -12.97
C ALA A 584 -23.83 27.75 -14.05
N GLU A 585 -25.12 27.90 -14.38
CA GLU A 585 -25.62 28.93 -15.29
C GLU A 585 -25.23 30.33 -14.83
N THR A 586 -25.27 30.60 -13.52
CA THR A 586 -24.89 31.90 -12.96
C THR A 586 -23.39 32.17 -13.14
N PHE A 587 -22.54 31.17 -12.90
CA PHE A 587 -21.09 31.29 -13.11
C PHE A 587 -20.75 31.46 -14.60
N ILE A 588 -21.33 30.64 -15.47
CA ILE A 588 -21.14 30.74 -16.93
C ILE A 588 -21.63 32.11 -17.42
N ASN A 589 -22.75 32.63 -16.89
CA ASN A 589 -23.25 33.93 -17.31
C ASN A 589 -22.35 35.10 -16.89
N ALA A 590 -21.52 34.92 -15.86
CA ALA A 590 -20.62 35.95 -15.35
C ALA A 590 -19.34 36.10 -16.19
N ILE A 591 -18.93 35.11 -17.00
CA ILE A 591 -17.70 35.22 -17.80
C ILE A 591 -17.81 36.27 -18.91
N ASP A 592 -16.68 36.90 -19.27
CA ASP A 592 -16.65 37.96 -20.30
C ASP A 592 -16.66 37.41 -21.73
N ASP A 593 -16.08 36.23 -21.95
CA ASP A 593 -16.00 35.62 -23.27
C ASP A 593 -17.38 35.15 -23.72
N THR A 594 -17.98 35.89 -24.65
CA THR A 594 -19.33 35.60 -25.17
C THR A 594 -19.40 34.28 -25.93
N GLY A 595 -18.34 33.89 -26.64
CA GLY A 595 -18.31 32.67 -27.44
C GLY A 595 -18.24 31.43 -26.54
N LEU A 596 -17.31 31.45 -25.58
CA LEU A 596 -17.19 30.41 -24.57
C LEU A 596 -18.46 30.31 -23.72
N LYS A 597 -19.06 31.45 -23.35
CA LYS A 597 -20.32 31.48 -22.62
C LYS A 597 -21.44 30.77 -23.37
N THR A 598 -21.60 31.07 -24.66
CA THR A 598 -22.62 30.44 -25.50
C THR A 598 -22.40 28.94 -25.61
N SER A 599 -21.16 28.48 -25.81
CA SER A 599 -20.86 27.04 -25.91
C SER A 599 -21.07 26.30 -24.58
N MET A 600 -20.61 26.87 -23.46
CA MET A 600 -20.80 26.26 -22.13
C MET A 600 -22.27 26.19 -21.72
N LEU A 601 -23.08 27.22 -22.00
CA LEU A 601 -24.53 27.17 -21.76
C LEU A 601 -25.22 26.12 -22.63
N ALA A 602 -24.81 25.99 -23.90
CA ALA A 602 -25.34 24.96 -24.78
C ALA A 602 -25.01 23.55 -24.27
N ASN A 603 -23.77 23.32 -23.80
CA ASN A 603 -23.36 22.06 -23.19
C ASN A 603 -24.13 21.77 -21.89
N LEU A 604 -24.23 22.74 -20.99
CA LEU A 604 -24.96 22.60 -19.73
C LEU A 604 -26.45 22.28 -19.96
N ASN A 605 -27.08 22.89 -20.96
CA ASN A 605 -28.46 22.60 -21.34
C ASN A 605 -28.65 21.18 -21.90
N ASN A 606 -27.58 20.56 -22.40
CA ASN A 606 -27.54 19.17 -22.82
C ASN A 606 -26.98 18.24 -21.73
N ASN A 607 -26.91 18.69 -20.47
CA ASN A 607 -26.40 17.94 -19.32
C ASN A 607 -24.94 17.49 -19.48
N LYS A 608 -24.12 18.39 -20.04
CA LYS A 608 -22.68 18.21 -20.20
C LYS A 608 -21.94 19.29 -19.43
N LEU A 609 -21.05 18.90 -18.53
CA LEU A 609 -20.12 19.81 -17.86
C LEU A 609 -18.82 19.83 -18.66
N VAL A 610 -18.58 20.90 -19.40
CA VAL A 610 -17.34 21.07 -20.19
C VAL A 610 -16.51 22.16 -19.53
N SER A 611 -15.23 21.87 -19.26
CA SER A 611 -14.30 22.85 -18.69
C SER A 611 -14.18 24.07 -19.59
N ASP A 612 -13.76 25.20 -19.02
CA ASP A 612 -13.48 26.42 -19.77
C ASP A 612 -12.32 26.26 -20.78
N THR A 613 -11.42 25.29 -20.56
CA THR A 613 -10.39 24.85 -21.51
C THR A 613 -10.93 23.96 -22.63
N GLY A 614 -12.09 23.32 -22.43
CA GLY A 614 -12.68 22.36 -23.36
C GLY A 614 -12.08 20.95 -23.33
N GLU A 615 -11.02 20.73 -22.56
CA GLU A 615 -10.28 19.46 -22.50
C GLU A 615 -10.94 18.41 -21.58
N LEU A 616 -11.81 18.84 -20.66
CA LEU A 616 -12.54 17.95 -19.76
C LEU A 616 -14.05 18.03 -20.02
N LEU A 617 -14.68 16.88 -20.14
CA LEU A 617 -16.12 16.75 -20.37
C LEU A 617 -16.72 15.69 -19.44
N PHE A 618 -17.70 16.07 -18.62
CA PHE A 618 -18.54 15.13 -17.89
C PHE A 618 -19.93 15.08 -18.53
N ASP A 619 -20.23 14.00 -19.26
CA ASP A 619 -21.56 13.74 -19.81
C ASP A 619 -22.44 13.07 -18.74
N LEU A 620 -23.36 13.84 -18.17
CA LEU A 620 -24.22 13.39 -17.09
C LEU A 620 -25.37 12.49 -17.59
N ASN A 621 -25.72 12.55 -18.88
CA ASN A 621 -26.71 11.62 -19.44
C ASN A 621 -26.11 10.22 -19.52
N LEU A 622 -24.84 10.14 -19.91
CA LEU A 622 -24.12 8.88 -20.03
C LEU A 622 -23.47 8.44 -18.72
N ASN A 623 -23.26 9.30 -17.74
CA ASN A 623 -22.41 9.03 -16.57
C ASN A 623 -20.97 8.67 -16.98
N THR A 624 -20.41 9.46 -17.90
CA THR A 624 -19.07 9.25 -18.45
C THR A 624 -18.27 10.55 -18.37
N TYR A 625 -17.08 10.43 -17.79
CA TYR A 625 -16.08 11.49 -17.75
C TYR A 625 -15.05 11.27 -18.88
N LEU A 626 -14.72 12.33 -19.59
CA LEU A 626 -13.90 12.32 -20.79
C LEU A 626 -12.75 13.32 -20.64
N ILE A 627 -11.57 12.88 -21.05
CA ILE A 627 -10.36 13.71 -21.20
C ILE A 627 -10.05 13.77 -22.68
N ASN A 628 -9.84 14.97 -23.20
CA ASN A 628 -9.55 15.20 -24.61
C ASN A 628 -8.44 16.24 -24.75
N THR A 629 -7.18 15.79 -24.71
CA THR A 629 -6.02 16.62 -25.01
C THR A 629 -5.28 16.07 -26.23
N PRO A 630 -4.38 16.84 -26.86
CA PRO A 630 -3.54 16.33 -27.94
C PRO A 630 -2.69 15.13 -27.55
N TYR A 631 -2.35 14.95 -26.27
CA TYR A 631 -1.39 13.95 -25.80
C TYR A 631 -2.03 12.77 -25.05
N VAL A 632 -3.19 13.01 -24.43
CA VAL A 632 -3.92 12.01 -23.66
C VAL A 632 -5.41 12.14 -23.92
N VAL A 633 -6.03 11.02 -24.24
CA VAL A 633 -7.49 10.88 -24.31
C VAL A 633 -7.95 9.77 -23.40
N ALA A 634 -9.10 9.94 -22.76
CA ALA A 634 -9.65 8.90 -21.90
C ALA A 634 -11.17 9.00 -21.76
N ALA A 635 -11.80 7.85 -21.50
CA ALA A 635 -13.18 7.73 -21.08
C ALA A 635 -13.26 6.90 -19.80
N ALA A 636 -14.05 7.37 -18.83
CA ALA A 636 -14.30 6.67 -17.57
C ALA A 636 -15.78 6.70 -17.23
N GLY A 637 -16.39 5.54 -17.07
CA GLY A 637 -17.82 5.43 -16.74
C GLY A 637 -18.56 4.46 -17.65
N THR A 638 -19.68 4.90 -18.24
CA THR A 638 -20.49 4.04 -19.12
C THR A 638 -19.79 3.78 -20.43
N MET A 639 -19.51 2.53 -20.77
CA MET A 639 -18.94 2.19 -22.07
C MET A 639 -20.05 1.73 -23.04
N ASN A 640 -20.64 0.54 -22.84
CA ASN A 640 -21.88 0.08 -23.52
C ASN A 640 -21.89 0.22 -25.06
N ASN A 641 -20.73 0.11 -25.71
CA ASN A 641 -20.53 0.39 -27.14
C ASN A 641 -20.90 1.83 -27.56
N ASN A 642 -20.88 2.78 -26.62
CA ASN A 642 -20.89 4.19 -26.97
C ASN A 642 -19.57 4.52 -27.66
N SER A 643 -19.66 5.28 -28.74
CA SER A 643 -18.51 5.79 -29.47
C SER A 643 -18.13 7.17 -28.95
N TYR A 644 -16.88 7.33 -28.52
CA TYR A 644 -16.34 8.59 -28.02
C TYR A 644 -15.30 9.13 -28.97
N GLU A 645 -15.61 10.22 -29.66
CA GLU A 645 -14.72 10.93 -30.58
C GLU A 645 -13.95 12.02 -29.82
N LEU A 646 -12.64 11.83 -29.64
CA LEU A 646 -11.75 12.67 -28.84
C LEU A 646 -10.53 13.06 -29.68
N GLY A 647 -10.71 14.09 -30.52
CA GLY A 647 -9.66 14.54 -31.44
C GLY A 647 -9.34 13.49 -32.52
N PRO A 648 -8.06 13.08 -32.69
CA PRO A 648 -7.69 12.06 -33.69
C PRO A 648 -8.09 10.64 -33.28
N VAL A 649 -8.56 10.44 -32.04
CA VAL A 649 -8.89 9.13 -31.49
C VAL A 649 -10.40 8.95 -31.36
N THR A 650 -10.90 7.77 -31.74
CA THR A 650 -12.24 7.30 -31.40
C THR A 650 -12.14 6.05 -30.55
N MET A 651 -12.90 5.97 -29.46
CA MET A 651 -12.89 4.84 -28.53
C MET A 651 -14.28 4.23 -28.37
N GLU A 652 -14.36 2.91 -28.38
CA GLU A 652 -15.57 2.15 -28.11
C GLU A 652 -15.22 0.92 -27.25
N ALA A 653 -16.05 0.60 -26.26
CA ALA A 653 -15.83 -0.55 -25.39
C ALA A 653 -17.15 -1.25 -25.02
N ASN A 654 -17.15 -2.57 -25.00
CA ASN A 654 -18.38 -3.37 -24.98
C ASN A 654 -19.02 -3.55 -23.59
N LEU A 655 -18.24 -3.41 -22.52
CA LEU A 655 -18.73 -3.65 -21.17
C LEU A 655 -19.62 -2.49 -20.69
N PRO A 656 -20.51 -2.71 -19.72
CA PRO A 656 -21.36 -1.62 -19.24
C PRO A 656 -20.59 -0.46 -18.60
N LYS A 657 -19.49 -0.77 -17.92
CA LYS A 657 -18.66 0.18 -17.19
C LYS A 657 -17.19 -0.20 -17.34
N GLY A 658 -16.32 0.80 -17.34
CA GLY A 658 -14.86 0.64 -17.30
C GLY A 658 -14.16 1.96 -17.53
N THR A 659 -12.84 1.90 -17.72
CA THR A 659 -12.02 3.02 -18.17
C THR A 659 -11.17 2.62 -19.37
N LEU A 660 -11.03 3.52 -20.34
CA LEU A 660 -10.20 3.34 -21.52
C LEU A 660 -9.41 4.63 -21.75
N SER A 661 -8.09 4.54 -21.82
CA SER A 661 -7.21 5.68 -22.08
C SER A 661 -6.16 5.36 -23.13
N VAL A 662 -5.74 6.39 -23.87
CA VAL A 662 -4.60 6.38 -24.78
C VAL A 662 -3.72 7.57 -24.42
N ALA A 663 -2.44 7.32 -24.16
CA ALA A 663 -1.49 8.34 -23.75
C ALA A 663 -0.18 8.22 -24.54
N SER A 664 0.34 9.37 -24.98
CA SER A 664 1.66 9.50 -25.57
C SER A 664 2.76 9.23 -24.54
N LEU A 665 3.82 8.51 -24.94
CA LEU A 665 5.00 8.23 -24.11
C LEU A 665 6.25 9.02 -24.54
N ASP A 666 6.16 9.80 -25.62
CA ASP A 666 7.27 10.52 -26.24
C ASP A 666 7.02 12.03 -26.34
N ASP A 667 6.04 12.54 -25.59
CA ASP A 667 5.67 13.96 -25.52
C ASP A 667 5.26 14.56 -26.88
N GLN A 668 4.83 13.71 -27.83
CA GLN A 668 4.22 14.12 -29.09
C GLN A 668 2.69 14.02 -29.05
N PRO A 669 1.96 14.85 -29.80
CA PRO A 669 0.52 14.66 -30.03
C PRO A 669 0.20 13.24 -30.52
N LEU A 670 -0.97 12.71 -30.17
CA LEU A 670 -1.37 11.33 -30.43
C LEU A 670 -1.44 10.98 -31.93
N ASP A 671 -1.68 11.95 -32.82
CA ASP A 671 -1.63 11.74 -34.26
C ASP A 671 -0.19 11.71 -34.82
N GLU A 672 0.80 12.15 -34.03
CA GLU A 672 2.21 12.24 -34.36
C GLU A 672 3.11 11.36 -33.48
N SER A 673 2.61 10.67 -32.47
CA SER A 673 3.44 9.92 -31.51
C SER A 673 3.97 8.60 -32.07
N ASP A 674 5.24 8.32 -31.79
CA ASP A 674 5.93 7.06 -32.10
C ASP A 674 5.61 5.95 -31.10
N ARG A 675 5.17 6.29 -29.88
CA ARG A 675 4.93 5.31 -28.83
C ARG A 675 3.81 5.74 -27.89
N MET A 676 2.80 4.89 -27.76
CA MET A 676 1.63 5.14 -26.90
C MET A 676 1.35 3.96 -25.98
N LEU A 677 0.88 4.27 -24.77
CA LEU A 677 0.30 3.31 -23.84
C LEU A 677 -1.23 3.41 -23.90
N MET A 678 -1.89 2.28 -24.10
CA MET A 678 -3.33 2.14 -24.01
C MET A 678 -3.68 1.27 -22.81
N ILE A 679 -4.64 1.70 -21.99
CA ILE A 679 -5.11 0.94 -20.82
C ILE A 679 -6.63 0.82 -20.90
N TYR A 680 -7.14 -0.41 -20.95
CA TYR A 680 -8.57 -0.73 -20.89
C TYR A 680 -8.87 -1.52 -19.62
N THR A 681 -9.30 -0.84 -18.56
CA THR A 681 -9.60 -1.45 -17.27
C THR A 681 -11.07 -1.84 -17.18
N THR A 682 -11.33 -3.09 -16.80
CA THR A 682 -12.69 -3.66 -16.65
C THR A 682 -13.03 -3.93 -15.18
N ASP A 683 -13.33 -5.17 -14.80
CA ASP A 683 -13.46 -5.60 -13.40
C ASP A 683 -12.43 -6.70 -13.13
N ALA A 684 -12.09 -6.88 -11.86
CA ALA A 684 -11.17 -7.93 -11.41
C ALA A 684 -11.73 -8.60 -10.16
N ALA A 685 -11.54 -9.91 -10.08
CA ALA A 685 -11.98 -10.71 -8.94
C ALA A 685 -11.04 -11.89 -8.71
N ALA A 686 -10.91 -12.32 -7.46
CA ALA A 686 -10.23 -13.58 -7.13
C ALA A 686 -11.15 -14.78 -7.41
N THR A 687 -10.58 -15.96 -7.64
CA THR A 687 -11.36 -17.19 -7.85
C THR A 687 -12.17 -17.52 -6.58
N GLY A 688 -13.48 -17.71 -6.71
CA GLY A 688 -14.42 -17.99 -5.62
C GLY A 688 -15.03 -16.73 -4.98
N GLU A 689 -14.62 -15.54 -5.40
CA GLU A 689 -15.20 -14.28 -4.94
C GLU A 689 -16.69 -14.18 -5.30
N HIS A 690 -17.51 -13.70 -4.38
CA HIS A 690 -18.93 -13.43 -4.60
C HIS A 690 -19.49 -12.43 -3.59
N GLU A 691 -20.67 -11.90 -3.91
CA GLU A 691 -21.44 -10.99 -3.08
C GLU A 691 -22.85 -11.54 -2.83
N GLU A 692 -23.36 -11.32 -1.62
CA GLU A 692 -24.73 -11.62 -1.23
C GLU A 692 -25.43 -10.33 -0.80
N THR A 693 -26.42 -9.89 -1.56
CA THR A 693 -27.21 -8.71 -1.21
C THR A 693 -28.36 -9.10 -0.27
N VAL A 694 -28.41 -8.44 0.90
CA VAL A 694 -29.52 -8.57 1.87
C VAL A 694 -30.48 -7.38 1.77
N SER A 695 -31.54 -7.38 2.59
CA SER A 695 -32.51 -6.28 2.59
C SER A 695 -31.88 -4.94 2.99
N GLY A 696 -32.32 -3.86 2.33
CA GLY A 696 -31.85 -2.50 2.61
C GLY A 696 -30.62 -2.04 1.83
N GLY A 697 -30.23 -2.76 0.76
CA GLY A 697 -29.09 -2.36 -0.09
C GLY A 697 -27.73 -2.63 0.56
N VAL A 698 -27.71 -3.48 1.58
CA VAL A 698 -26.50 -3.92 2.28
C VAL A 698 -26.02 -5.22 1.62
N THR A 699 -24.72 -5.30 1.35
CA THR A 699 -24.08 -6.42 0.66
C THR A 699 -23.03 -7.04 1.57
N THR A 700 -23.04 -8.36 1.69
CA THR A 700 -21.92 -9.13 2.25
C THR A 700 -21.00 -9.55 1.12
N TYR A 701 -19.74 -9.17 1.22
CA TYR A 701 -18.71 -9.55 0.27
C TYR A 701 -17.89 -10.72 0.82
N TYR A 702 -17.64 -11.73 -0.02
CA TYR A 702 -16.84 -12.91 0.31
C TYR A 702 -15.57 -12.95 -0.55
N ARG A 703 -14.41 -13.00 0.10
CA ARG A 703 -13.12 -12.98 -0.60
C ARG A 703 -12.82 -14.33 -1.26
N GLY A 704 -12.35 -14.27 -2.51
CA GLY A 704 -11.82 -15.44 -3.23
C GLY A 704 -10.36 -15.77 -2.89
N THR A 705 -9.79 -16.71 -3.64
CA THR A 705 -8.38 -17.09 -3.62
C THR A 705 -7.76 -16.87 -4.99
N LEU A 706 -6.45 -16.61 -5.02
CA LEU A 706 -5.69 -16.53 -6.27
C LEU A 706 -5.88 -17.81 -7.13
N PRO A 707 -5.84 -17.71 -8.47
CA PRO A 707 -5.44 -16.54 -9.26
C PRO A 707 -6.53 -15.45 -9.36
N THR A 708 -6.09 -14.24 -9.70
CA THR A 708 -6.95 -13.12 -10.09
C THR A 708 -7.42 -13.29 -11.51
N LEU A 709 -8.68 -12.95 -11.72
CA LEU A 709 -9.38 -13.05 -12.99
C LEU A 709 -9.78 -11.64 -13.43
N ALA A 710 -9.49 -11.30 -14.68
CA ALA A 710 -10.03 -10.12 -15.33
C ALA A 710 -11.37 -10.44 -15.97
N LYS A 711 -12.33 -9.53 -15.85
CA LYS A 711 -13.57 -9.60 -16.61
C LYS A 711 -13.27 -9.36 -18.08
N TYR A 712 -13.61 -10.33 -18.92
CA TYR A 712 -13.39 -10.28 -20.35
C TYR A 712 -14.25 -9.17 -20.97
N GLY A 713 -13.58 -8.25 -21.65
CA GLY A 713 -14.17 -7.17 -22.42
C GLY A 713 -13.39 -6.98 -23.71
N THR A 714 -14.07 -6.41 -24.70
CA THR A 714 -13.49 -5.97 -25.97
C THR A 714 -13.64 -4.47 -26.12
N ALA A 715 -12.66 -3.83 -26.72
CA ALA A 715 -12.71 -2.43 -27.09
C ALA A 715 -12.06 -2.22 -28.46
N GLU A 716 -12.36 -1.07 -29.07
CA GLU A 716 -11.78 -0.64 -30.31
C GLU A 716 -11.26 0.79 -30.15
N VAL A 717 -9.99 0.99 -30.52
CA VAL A 717 -9.39 2.32 -30.63
C VAL A 717 -9.15 2.59 -32.11
N LYS A 718 -9.75 3.65 -32.64
CA LYS A 718 -9.41 4.18 -33.96
C LYS A 718 -8.52 5.39 -33.77
N LEU A 719 -7.40 5.43 -34.48
CA LEU A 719 -6.48 6.57 -34.49
C LEU A 719 -6.30 7.05 -35.92
N THR A 720 -6.60 8.32 -36.16
CA THR A 720 -6.21 9.02 -37.38
C THR A 720 -4.84 9.65 -37.15
N THR A 721 -3.84 9.23 -37.91
CA THR A 721 -2.44 9.65 -37.71
C THR A 721 -1.91 10.40 -38.93
N THR A 722 -0.96 11.30 -38.71
CA THR A 722 -0.20 11.94 -39.80
C THR A 722 0.97 11.07 -40.28
N LYS A 723 1.31 10.02 -39.51
CA LYS A 723 2.34 9.03 -39.84
C LYS A 723 1.78 7.93 -40.73
N THR A 724 2.66 7.07 -41.26
CA THR A 724 2.23 5.94 -42.10
C THR A 724 1.52 4.87 -41.25
N PRO A 725 0.19 4.68 -41.34
CA PRO A 725 -0.53 3.84 -40.38
C PRO A 725 -0.10 2.36 -40.44
N SER A 726 0.26 1.86 -41.62
CA SER A 726 0.72 0.48 -41.83
C SER A 726 2.09 0.17 -41.23
N ALA A 727 2.84 1.19 -40.79
CA ALA A 727 4.12 1.02 -40.10
C ALA A 727 3.96 0.84 -38.57
N TYR A 728 2.74 1.02 -38.04
CA TYR A 728 2.48 0.78 -36.63
C TYR A 728 2.36 -0.71 -36.30
N LYS A 729 2.74 -1.04 -35.07
CA LYS A 729 2.56 -2.35 -34.43
C LYS A 729 1.87 -2.17 -33.09
N ALA A 730 0.94 -3.05 -32.77
CA ALA A 730 0.22 -3.06 -31.49
C ALA A 730 0.50 -4.36 -30.73
N TYR A 731 0.64 -4.29 -29.42
CA TYR A 731 0.95 -5.44 -28.56
C TYR A 731 0.06 -5.49 -27.33
N LYS A 732 -0.39 -6.68 -26.94
CA LYS A 732 -0.94 -6.96 -25.60
C LYS A 732 0.22 -7.00 -24.62
N LEU A 733 0.08 -6.34 -23.48
CA LEU A 733 1.06 -6.34 -22.41
C LEU A 733 0.59 -7.21 -21.24
N ALA A 734 1.52 -7.87 -20.58
CA ALA A 734 1.31 -8.34 -19.22
C ALA A 734 1.10 -7.15 -18.28
N MET A 735 0.59 -7.39 -17.06
CA MET A 735 0.47 -6.37 -16.00
C MET A 735 1.80 -5.70 -15.63
N ASN A 736 2.89 -6.31 -16.06
CA ASN A 736 4.26 -5.97 -15.77
C ASN A 736 4.95 -5.31 -16.99
N GLY A 737 4.22 -5.06 -18.08
CA GLY A 737 4.70 -4.39 -19.29
C GLY A 737 5.34 -5.28 -20.36
N VAL A 738 5.59 -6.57 -20.10
CA VAL A 738 6.14 -7.48 -21.11
C VAL A 738 5.15 -7.65 -22.27
N ARG A 739 5.62 -7.53 -23.52
CA ARG A 739 4.83 -7.83 -24.71
C ARG A 739 4.49 -9.32 -24.78
N LEU A 740 3.20 -9.64 -24.75
CA LEU A 740 2.71 -11.03 -24.77
C LEU A 740 2.31 -11.49 -26.17
N GLN A 741 1.75 -10.59 -26.97
CA GLN A 741 1.14 -10.94 -28.26
C GLN A 741 1.01 -9.70 -29.14
N GLU A 742 1.41 -9.79 -30.41
CA GLU A 742 1.09 -8.79 -31.43
C GLU A 742 -0.40 -8.84 -31.80
N ILE A 743 -1.02 -7.66 -31.94
CA ILE A 743 -2.43 -7.46 -32.25
C ILE A 743 -2.55 -7.03 -33.72
N PRO A 744 -3.45 -7.65 -34.51
CA PRO A 744 -3.67 -7.22 -35.88
C PRO A 744 -4.32 -5.83 -35.92
N ILE A 745 -3.69 -4.90 -36.62
CA ILE A 745 -4.21 -3.55 -36.91
C ILE A 745 -4.89 -3.56 -38.28
N SER A 746 -6.08 -2.97 -38.38
CA SER A 746 -6.73 -2.71 -39.67
C SER A 746 -6.50 -1.26 -40.09
N VAL A 747 -6.19 -1.01 -41.36
CA VAL A 747 -5.89 0.34 -41.88
C VAL A 747 -6.86 0.72 -42.99
N LEU A 748 -7.44 1.91 -42.91
CA LEU A 748 -8.29 2.51 -43.94
C LEU A 748 -7.89 3.98 -44.13
N GLY A 749 -7.17 4.27 -45.22
CA GLY A 749 -6.59 5.61 -45.42
C GLY A 749 -5.57 5.93 -44.33
N ASP A 750 -5.75 7.07 -43.68
CA ASP A 750 -4.88 7.57 -42.59
C ASP A 750 -5.36 7.11 -41.19
N THR A 751 -6.44 6.33 -41.14
CA THR A 751 -7.00 5.81 -39.89
C THR A 751 -6.63 4.34 -39.71
N MET A 752 -6.11 4.02 -38.52
CA MET A 752 -5.90 2.65 -38.05
C MET A 752 -6.93 2.28 -36.97
N THR A 753 -7.32 1.01 -36.96
CA THR A 753 -8.21 0.41 -35.98
C THR A 753 -7.45 -0.67 -35.21
N ILE A 754 -7.37 -0.50 -33.89
CA ILE A 754 -6.69 -1.37 -32.95
C ILE A 754 -7.74 -2.09 -32.08
N PRO A 755 -7.93 -3.41 -32.24
CA PRO A 755 -8.82 -4.19 -31.38
C PRO A 755 -8.13 -4.53 -30.05
N LEU A 756 -8.81 -4.27 -28.94
CA LEU A 756 -8.33 -4.57 -27.58
C LEU A 756 -9.19 -5.67 -26.96
N GLU A 757 -8.54 -6.62 -26.29
CA GLU A 757 -9.19 -7.73 -25.59
C GLU A 757 -8.52 -7.93 -24.23
N THR A 758 -9.29 -7.98 -23.15
CA THR A 758 -8.76 -8.06 -21.78
C THR A 758 -8.50 -9.49 -21.30
N ASP A 759 -8.25 -10.42 -22.23
CA ASP A 759 -8.01 -11.84 -21.92
C ASP A 759 -6.65 -12.11 -21.26
N LYS A 760 -5.71 -11.16 -21.36
CA LYS A 760 -4.34 -11.28 -20.84
C LYS A 760 -3.91 -10.15 -19.90
N GLY A 761 -4.81 -9.23 -19.57
CA GLY A 761 -4.52 -8.04 -18.78
C GLY A 761 -5.20 -6.80 -19.36
N TYR A 762 -4.81 -5.63 -18.88
CA TYR A 762 -5.45 -4.36 -19.24
C TYR A 762 -4.56 -3.42 -20.09
N GLY A 763 -3.27 -3.74 -20.25
CA GLY A 763 -2.29 -2.87 -20.90
C GLY A 763 -2.02 -3.27 -22.35
N PHE A 764 -1.84 -2.27 -23.20
CA PHE A 764 -1.52 -2.44 -24.63
C PHE A 764 -0.55 -1.34 -25.07
N GLU A 765 0.37 -1.67 -25.97
CA GLU A 765 1.33 -0.72 -26.54
C GLU A 765 1.07 -0.54 -28.03
N LEU A 766 1.12 0.70 -28.52
CA LEU A 766 1.16 1.03 -29.95
C LEU A 766 2.49 1.72 -30.25
N VAL A 767 3.20 1.25 -31.29
CA VAL A 767 4.54 1.74 -31.63
C VAL A 767 4.73 1.88 -33.14
N TYR A 768 5.36 2.97 -33.59
CA TYR A 768 5.66 3.26 -35.00
C TYR A 768 7.07 2.77 -35.40
N ALA A 769 7.21 2.17 -36.60
CA ALA A 769 8.50 1.71 -37.11
C ALA A 769 9.27 2.81 -37.90
N PRO A 770 10.61 2.97 -37.74
CA PRO A 770 11.44 2.66 -36.58
C PRO A 770 11.83 3.94 -35.82
N LEU A 771 11.53 3.96 -34.53
CA LEU A 771 12.63 4.18 -33.59
C LEU A 771 13.58 2.98 -33.77
N ILE A 772 14.75 3.19 -34.38
CA ILE A 772 15.87 2.29 -34.14
C ILE A 772 16.14 2.43 -32.64
N GLY A 773 15.76 1.39 -31.92
CA GLY A 773 15.51 1.41 -30.48
C GLY A 773 14.65 0.21 -30.03
N THR A 774 14.04 -0.55 -30.95
CA THR A 774 13.85 -1.98 -30.67
C THR A 774 15.24 -2.58 -30.59
N ASP A 775 15.71 -2.72 -29.37
CA ASP A 775 16.78 -3.62 -29.05
C ASP A 775 16.55 -4.94 -29.81
N VAL A 776 17.53 -5.28 -30.66
CA VAL A 776 17.65 -6.57 -31.35
C VAL A 776 18.86 -7.35 -30.82
N SER A 777 19.60 -6.74 -29.90
CA SER A 777 20.68 -7.35 -29.16
C SER A 777 20.04 -8.30 -28.17
N ALA A 778 20.38 -9.58 -28.25
CA ALA A 778 20.00 -10.47 -27.17
C ALA A 778 20.82 -10.14 -25.92
N PRO A 779 20.24 -10.28 -24.70
CA PRO A 779 21.01 -10.18 -23.48
C PRO A 779 22.22 -11.09 -23.49
N THR A 780 23.26 -10.70 -22.74
CA THR A 780 24.42 -11.56 -22.56
C THR A 780 24.03 -12.90 -21.95
N VAL A 781 24.71 -13.97 -22.36
CA VAL A 781 24.44 -15.32 -21.84
C VAL A 781 24.68 -15.33 -20.33
N PRO A 782 23.72 -15.82 -19.51
CA PRO A 782 23.94 -15.99 -18.09
C PRO A 782 25.18 -16.86 -17.81
N THR A 783 26.12 -16.35 -17.01
CA THR A 783 27.38 -17.05 -16.67
C THR A 783 27.37 -17.60 -15.24
N ASN A 784 28.38 -18.40 -14.88
CA ASN A 784 28.57 -18.93 -13.53
C ASN A 784 27.34 -19.63 -12.95
N VAL A 785 26.64 -20.40 -13.80
CA VAL A 785 25.54 -21.24 -13.34
C VAL A 785 26.08 -22.25 -12.35
N ALA A 786 25.61 -22.17 -11.11
CA ALA A 786 25.97 -23.03 -10.01
C ALA A 786 24.72 -23.68 -9.43
N THR A 787 24.86 -24.94 -9.05
CA THR A 787 23.79 -25.75 -8.47
C THR A 787 24.30 -26.43 -7.22
N VAL A 788 23.55 -26.33 -6.12
CA VAL A 788 23.83 -27.04 -4.86
C VAL A 788 22.58 -27.78 -4.40
N SER A 789 22.73 -28.99 -3.90
CA SER A 789 21.63 -29.73 -3.29
C SER A 789 21.86 -29.83 -1.79
N PRO A 790 21.26 -28.91 -0.99
CA PRO A 790 21.38 -28.98 0.46
C PRO A 790 20.58 -30.17 1.03
N PHE A 791 19.49 -30.58 0.35
CA PHE A 791 18.59 -31.65 0.78
C PHE A 791 18.15 -32.52 -0.38
N SER A 792 17.62 -33.69 -0.06
CA SER A 792 17.19 -34.68 -1.04
C SER A 792 16.03 -34.25 -1.93
N THR A 793 15.25 -33.26 -1.50
CA THR A 793 14.11 -32.70 -2.25
C THR A 793 14.33 -31.24 -2.58
N GLN A 794 15.58 -30.79 -2.65
CA GLN A 794 15.91 -29.40 -2.94
C GLN A 794 17.18 -29.27 -3.77
N VAL A 795 17.09 -28.46 -4.82
CA VAL A 795 18.25 -27.91 -5.54
C VAL A 795 18.14 -26.40 -5.54
N ASN A 796 19.20 -25.72 -5.11
CA ASN A 796 19.35 -24.27 -5.28
C ASN A 796 20.22 -24.03 -6.52
N VAL A 797 19.72 -23.21 -7.44
CA VAL A 797 20.37 -22.78 -8.68
C VAL A 797 20.70 -21.29 -8.55
N SER A 798 21.87 -20.88 -9.01
CA SER A 798 22.28 -19.46 -9.06
C SER A 798 23.12 -19.19 -10.30
N TRP A 799 23.12 -17.94 -10.78
CA TRP A 799 23.91 -17.50 -11.93
C TRP A 799 24.32 -16.02 -11.76
N ASP A 800 25.22 -15.55 -12.60
CA ASP A 800 25.54 -14.12 -12.68
C ASP A 800 24.53 -13.37 -13.55
N LYS A 801 24.29 -12.12 -13.18
CA LYS A 801 23.34 -11.25 -13.89
C LYS A 801 23.82 -11.00 -15.32
N SER A 802 22.92 -11.20 -16.28
CA SER A 802 23.11 -10.77 -17.66
C SER A 802 23.01 -9.24 -17.79
N THR A 803 23.56 -8.72 -18.87
CA THR A 803 23.50 -7.32 -19.27
C THR A 803 22.93 -7.22 -20.67
N ASP A 804 22.30 -6.10 -20.95
CA ASP A 804 21.70 -5.81 -22.24
C ASP A 804 21.70 -4.28 -22.46
N ASP A 805 21.56 -3.83 -23.70
CA ASP A 805 21.61 -2.40 -24.04
C ASP A 805 20.32 -1.64 -23.68
N VAL A 806 19.17 -2.33 -23.60
CA VAL A 806 17.86 -1.81 -23.17
C VAL A 806 17.40 -2.46 -21.86
N GLY A 807 17.99 -3.59 -21.49
CA GLY A 807 17.89 -4.16 -20.16
C GLY A 807 17.37 -5.60 -20.18
N VAL A 808 17.67 -6.35 -19.12
CA VAL A 808 17.22 -7.74 -19.01
C VAL A 808 15.84 -7.77 -18.36
N ALA A 809 14.83 -8.24 -19.09
CA ALA A 809 13.47 -8.43 -18.58
C ALA A 809 13.37 -9.67 -17.67
N GLY A 810 14.10 -10.75 -17.98
CA GLY A 810 14.01 -11.97 -17.18
C GLY A 810 14.95 -13.11 -17.54
N TYR A 811 14.78 -14.23 -16.83
CA TYR A 811 15.51 -15.48 -17.02
C TYR A 811 14.57 -16.68 -17.12
N LYS A 812 14.80 -17.56 -18.08
CA LYS A 812 14.12 -18.84 -18.23
C LYS A 812 15.00 -19.96 -17.69
N ILE A 813 14.47 -20.76 -16.77
CA ILE A 813 15.18 -21.85 -16.08
C ILE A 813 14.78 -23.19 -16.69
N TYR A 814 15.76 -23.95 -17.15
CA TYR A 814 15.58 -25.24 -17.77
C TYR A 814 16.12 -26.33 -16.86
N ARG A 815 15.34 -27.40 -16.65
CA ARG A 815 15.78 -28.64 -16.00
C ARG A 815 15.67 -29.79 -16.97
N ASN A 816 16.78 -30.48 -17.22
CA ASN A 816 16.89 -31.57 -18.19
C ASN A 816 16.34 -31.19 -19.59
N GLY A 817 16.53 -29.93 -19.99
CA GLY A 817 16.08 -29.39 -21.28
C GLY A 817 14.64 -28.85 -21.30
N THR A 818 13.85 -29.07 -20.25
CA THR A 818 12.48 -28.55 -20.14
C THR A 818 12.45 -27.27 -19.33
N GLU A 819 11.78 -26.23 -19.81
CA GLU A 819 11.55 -25.00 -19.05
C GLU A 819 10.67 -25.31 -17.84
N ILE A 820 11.14 -24.96 -16.64
CA ILE A 820 10.43 -25.19 -15.38
C ILE A 820 10.05 -23.90 -14.66
N ALA A 821 10.64 -22.77 -15.03
CA ALA A 821 10.34 -21.45 -14.47
C ALA A 821 10.76 -20.32 -15.41
N SER A 822 10.11 -19.16 -15.27
CA SER A 822 10.53 -17.88 -15.84
C SER A 822 10.53 -16.83 -14.73
N LEU A 823 11.62 -16.08 -14.60
CA LEU A 823 11.93 -15.19 -13.47
C LEU A 823 12.26 -13.78 -13.98
N ASN A 824 12.12 -12.76 -13.13
CA ASN A 824 12.43 -11.37 -13.50
C ASN A 824 13.95 -11.10 -13.60
N GLY A 825 14.33 -10.06 -14.35
CA GLY A 825 15.73 -9.80 -14.72
C GLY A 825 16.67 -9.37 -13.58
N ASN A 826 16.11 -9.06 -12.41
CA ASN A 826 16.85 -8.81 -11.17
C ASN A 826 17.03 -10.06 -10.30
N VAL A 827 16.41 -11.19 -10.64
CA VAL A 827 16.53 -12.46 -9.91
C VAL A 827 17.65 -13.29 -10.50
N THR A 828 18.61 -13.70 -9.67
CA THR A 828 19.76 -14.52 -10.10
C THR A 828 19.86 -15.85 -9.34
N LYS A 829 18.76 -16.27 -8.70
CA LYS A 829 18.67 -17.49 -7.89
C LYS A 829 17.30 -18.15 -8.06
N TYR A 830 17.26 -19.48 -7.98
CA TYR A 830 16.04 -20.28 -8.06
C TYR A 830 16.14 -21.52 -7.16
N THR A 831 15.05 -21.87 -6.47
CA THR A 831 14.97 -23.09 -5.65
C THR A 831 14.00 -24.07 -6.28
N ASP A 832 14.51 -25.22 -6.72
CA ASP A 832 13.72 -26.33 -7.23
C ASP A 832 13.40 -27.33 -6.12
N LEU A 833 12.11 -27.46 -5.79
CA LEU A 833 11.59 -28.41 -4.79
C LEU A 833 10.96 -29.65 -5.42
N ALA A 834 10.86 -29.71 -6.75
CA ALA A 834 10.23 -30.81 -7.48
C ALA A 834 11.27 -31.88 -7.89
N VAL A 835 12.27 -32.12 -7.04
CA VAL A 835 13.39 -33.04 -7.27
C VAL A 835 13.33 -34.23 -6.31
N SER A 836 13.84 -35.38 -6.75
CA SER A 836 13.89 -36.62 -5.97
C SER A 836 15.30 -36.86 -5.44
N ALA A 837 15.43 -37.58 -4.33
CA ALA A 837 16.71 -37.93 -3.71
C ALA A 837 17.64 -38.70 -4.66
N ASN A 838 18.95 -38.55 -4.49
CA ASN A 838 19.97 -39.30 -5.23
C ASN A 838 19.78 -39.29 -6.75
N THR A 839 19.24 -38.21 -7.30
CA THR A 839 18.91 -38.07 -8.72
C THR A 839 19.73 -36.93 -9.30
N THR A 840 20.38 -37.17 -10.43
CA THR A 840 21.15 -36.14 -11.14
C THR A 840 20.23 -35.28 -12.01
N TYR A 841 20.29 -33.97 -11.81
CA TYR A 841 19.58 -32.96 -12.60
C TYR A 841 20.57 -32.02 -13.27
N ASN A 842 20.21 -31.57 -14.46
CA ASN A 842 20.98 -30.63 -15.25
C ASN A 842 20.19 -29.33 -15.42
N TYR A 843 20.78 -28.20 -15.03
CA TYR A 843 20.17 -26.88 -15.11
C TYR A 843 20.87 -25.99 -16.12
N ALA A 844 20.08 -25.25 -16.89
CA ALA A 844 20.56 -24.22 -17.81
C ALA A 844 19.62 -23.00 -17.77
N ILE A 845 20.13 -21.83 -18.13
CA ILE A 845 19.41 -20.56 -18.02
C ILE A 845 19.56 -19.79 -19.34
N LYS A 846 18.49 -19.10 -19.74
CA LYS A 846 18.51 -18.07 -20.79
C LYS A 846 18.03 -16.76 -20.22
N ALA A 847 18.64 -15.64 -20.61
CA ALA A 847 18.11 -14.30 -20.35
C ALA A 847 17.21 -13.86 -21.50
N PHE A 848 16.28 -12.95 -21.23
CA PHE A 848 15.47 -12.29 -22.25
C PHE A 848 15.23 -10.81 -21.90
N ASP A 849 15.03 -9.98 -22.90
CA ASP A 849 14.79 -8.53 -22.78
C ASP A 849 13.29 -8.18 -22.99
N PRO A 850 12.88 -6.91 -22.79
CA PRO A 850 11.51 -6.45 -23.00
C PRO A 850 11.05 -6.48 -24.47
N SER A 851 11.99 -6.42 -25.41
CA SER A 851 11.75 -6.52 -26.86
C SER A 851 11.50 -7.97 -27.30
N GLY A 852 11.78 -8.94 -26.41
CA GLY A 852 11.58 -10.36 -26.63
C GLY A 852 12.80 -11.07 -27.21
N ASN A 853 13.98 -10.45 -27.31
CA ASN A 853 15.17 -11.19 -27.69
C ASN A 853 15.61 -12.09 -26.53
N VAL A 854 16.20 -13.23 -26.88
CA VAL A 854 16.56 -14.27 -25.92
C VAL A 854 18.02 -14.62 -26.12
N SER A 855 18.79 -14.64 -25.03
CA SER A 855 20.19 -15.03 -25.06
C SER A 855 20.37 -16.46 -25.58
N ALA A 856 21.59 -16.79 -26.00
CA ALA A 856 21.98 -18.19 -26.09
C ALA A 856 21.87 -18.87 -24.71
N VAL A 857 21.73 -20.20 -24.70
CA VAL A 857 21.66 -20.97 -23.45
C VAL A 857 23.00 -20.96 -22.72
N SER A 858 22.96 -20.82 -21.39
CA SER A 858 24.15 -20.91 -20.55
C SER A 858 24.81 -22.28 -20.57
N SER A 859 26.00 -22.39 -19.98
CA SER A 859 26.60 -23.68 -19.66
C SER A 859 25.73 -24.44 -18.67
N THR A 860 25.56 -25.75 -18.90
CA THR A 860 24.81 -26.63 -18.01
C THR A 860 25.52 -26.84 -16.67
N ALA A 861 24.83 -26.63 -15.57
CA ALA A 861 25.26 -27.02 -14.23
C ALA A 861 24.57 -28.33 -13.82
N SER A 862 25.36 -29.33 -13.40
CA SER A 862 24.87 -30.63 -12.99
C SER A 862 24.95 -30.78 -11.47
N VAL A 863 23.90 -31.33 -10.87
CA VAL A 863 23.87 -31.64 -9.43
C VAL A 863 23.16 -32.97 -9.20
N THR A 864 23.75 -33.80 -8.36
CA THR A 864 23.05 -34.97 -7.79
C THR A 864 22.47 -34.56 -6.45
N THR A 865 21.16 -34.78 -6.29
CA THR A 865 20.49 -34.44 -5.03
C THR A 865 21.01 -35.26 -3.86
N SER A 866 21.15 -34.62 -2.70
CA SER A 866 21.67 -35.21 -1.47
C SER A 866 20.78 -36.37 -0.95
N ASP A 867 21.31 -37.22 -0.08
CA ASP A 867 20.53 -38.17 0.72
C ASP A 867 20.05 -37.56 2.06
N ILE A 868 20.47 -36.33 2.37
CA ILE A 868 20.08 -35.62 3.60
C ILE A 868 18.61 -35.18 3.50
N ILE A 869 17.78 -35.69 4.41
CA ILE A 869 16.36 -35.32 4.53
C ILE A 869 16.11 -34.32 5.66
N PHE A 870 17.09 -34.10 6.53
CA PHE A 870 17.05 -33.13 7.61
C PHE A 870 18.47 -32.86 8.14
N TYR A 871 18.73 -31.60 8.49
CA TYR A 871 19.93 -31.17 9.18
C TYR A 871 19.60 -30.06 10.17
N ASP A 872 20.18 -30.12 11.35
CA ASP A 872 20.16 -29.02 12.30
C ASP A 872 21.49 -28.95 13.07
N GLY A 873 22.23 -27.86 12.86
CA GLY A 873 23.43 -27.51 13.62
C GLY A 873 23.18 -26.41 14.65
N PHE A 874 21.92 -26.07 14.92
CA PHE A 874 21.47 -25.16 15.99
C PHE A 874 21.95 -23.69 15.94
N GLU A 875 22.73 -23.30 14.93
CA GLU A 875 23.17 -21.91 14.74
C GLU A 875 22.02 -20.92 14.53
N GLY A 876 20.89 -21.40 13.99
CA GLY A 876 19.66 -20.62 13.79
C GLY A 876 18.64 -20.76 14.93
N GLY A 877 18.99 -21.43 16.03
CA GLY A 877 18.06 -21.80 17.11
C GLY A 877 17.51 -23.23 16.98
N ASN A 878 16.39 -23.52 17.64
CA ASN A 878 15.80 -24.87 17.75
C ASN A 878 14.34 -24.97 17.28
N SER A 879 13.90 -24.10 16.37
CA SER A 879 12.48 -24.02 15.94
C SER A 879 11.96 -25.32 15.30
N ALA A 880 12.84 -26.17 14.76
CA ALA A 880 12.50 -27.48 14.20
C ALA A 880 12.24 -28.56 15.27
N TRP A 881 12.48 -28.27 16.56
CA TRP A 881 12.45 -29.23 17.65
C TRP A 881 11.26 -29.01 18.58
N THR A 882 10.62 -30.11 18.96
CA THR A 882 9.57 -30.13 20.00
C THR A 882 10.13 -30.78 21.25
N VAL A 883 10.20 -30.02 22.36
CA VAL A 883 10.53 -30.56 23.69
C VAL A 883 9.28 -31.24 24.25
N HIS A 884 9.40 -32.52 24.61
CA HIS A 884 8.31 -33.28 25.24
C HIS A 884 8.32 -33.13 26.76
N TYR A 885 9.51 -33.13 27.34
CA TYR A 885 9.74 -32.92 28.77
C TYR A 885 11.24 -32.72 29.03
N GLY A 886 11.57 -32.15 30.19
CA GLY A 886 12.93 -31.78 30.58
C GLY A 886 13.34 -30.39 30.09
N LEU A 887 14.60 -30.03 30.33
CA LEU A 887 15.15 -28.71 30.01
C LEU A 887 16.10 -28.82 28.82
N PHE A 888 15.86 -27.97 27.82
CA PHE A 888 16.75 -27.76 26.70
C PHE A 888 16.97 -26.27 26.44
N SER A 889 18.19 -25.91 26.05
CA SER A 889 18.55 -24.56 25.62
C SER A 889 19.59 -24.60 24.50
N ILE A 890 19.68 -23.52 23.74
CA ILE A 890 20.81 -23.30 22.81
C ILE A 890 21.91 -22.58 23.58
N VAL A 891 23.12 -23.13 23.56
CA VAL A 891 24.28 -22.56 24.26
C VAL A 891 25.53 -22.63 23.37
N PRO A 892 26.48 -21.69 23.51
CA PRO A 892 27.73 -21.76 22.77
C PRO A 892 28.69 -22.82 23.35
N ASP A 893 29.37 -23.57 22.50
CA ASP A 893 30.40 -24.55 22.84
C ASP A 893 31.46 -24.62 21.73
N GLY A 894 32.72 -24.29 22.06
CA GLY A 894 33.83 -24.43 21.09
C GLY A 894 33.71 -23.59 19.80
N GLY A 895 32.84 -22.58 19.77
CA GLY A 895 32.61 -21.71 18.60
C GLY A 895 31.39 -22.07 17.75
N SER A 896 30.64 -23.13 18.09
CA SER A 896 29.30 -23.43 17.55
C SER A 896 28.23 -23.25 18.62
N ASN A 897 26.97 -23.11 18.20
CA ASN A 897 25.81 -23.23 19.06
C ASN A 897 25.38 -24.70 19.12
N VAL A 898 25.10 -25.19 20.32
CA VAL A 898 24.73 -26.59 20.55
C VAL A 898 23.42 -26.68 21.31
N TYR A 899 22.69 -27.78 21.12
CA TYR A 899 21.47 -28.06 21.84
C TYR A 899 21.77 -28.77 23.15
N PHE A 900 21.68 -28.03 24.25
CA PHE A 900 22.07 -28.49 25.57
C PHE A 900 20.87 -29.00 26.35
N ALA A 901 20.92 -30.28 26.74
CA ALA A 901 20.00 -30.86 27.70
C ALA A 901 20.55 -30.64 29.12
N ASP A 902 19.83 -29.91 29.96
CA ASP A 902 20.29 -29.53 31.30
C ASP A 902 19.42 -30.15 32.41
N ASN A 903 19.67 -31.41 32.76
CA ASN A 903 18.91 -32.05 33.84
C ASN A 903 19.75 -33.04 34.66
N LEU A 904 20.30 -32.58 35.79
CA LEU A 904 20.93 -33.44 36.81
C LEU A 904 19.95 -33.86 37.93
N GLY A 905 18.72 -33.33 37.93
CA GLY A 905 17.65 -33.67 38.88
C GLY A 905 16.99 -35.00 38.55
N TYR A 906 15.85 -35.35 39.16
CA TYR A 906 15.13 -36.60 38.86
C TYR A 906 14.37 -36.49 37.51
N GLY A 907 14.59 -37.44 36.59
CA GLY A 907 13.84 -37.56 35.33
C GLY A 907 14.70 -37.52 34.06
N GLY A 908 14.05 -37.45 32.89
CA GLY A 908 14.74 -37.35 31.60
C GLY A 908 14.52 -36.01 30.90
N SER A 909 15.29 -35.76 29.84
CA SER A 909 15.01 -34.73 28.85
C SER A 909 14.82 -35.40 27.49
N LYS A 910 13.77 -35.03 26.76
CA LYS A 910 13.49 -35.53 25.41
C LYS A 910 12.99 -34.44 24.49
N ALA A 911 13.59 -34.37 23.31
CA ALA A 911 13.12 -33.55 22.21
C ALA A 911 13.08 -34.36 20.91
N SER A 912 12.19 -33.99 19.99
CA SER A 912 12.06 -34.65 18.67
C SER A 912 11.98 -33.64 17.54
N ALA A 913 12.40 -34.05 16.35
CA ALA A 913 12.29 -33.30 15.10
C ALA A 913 11.98 -34.23 13.91
N GLY A 914 11.66 -33.64 12.75
CA GLY A 914 11.42 -34.38 11.51
C GLY A 914 9.99 -34.92 11.35
N SER A 915 9.84 -35.85 10.39
CA SER A 915 8.53 -36.34 9.92
C SER A 915 8.16 -37.71 10.48
N THR A 916 6.86 -37.94 10.74
CA THR A 916 6.32 -39.27 11.09
C THR A 916 6.28 -40.22 9.90
N SER A 917 6.43 -39.72 8.67
CA SER A 917 6.39 -40.53 7.43
C SER A 917 7.73 -41.17 7.06
N TRP A 918 8.83 -40.83 7.72
CA TRP A 918 10.15 -41.39 7.40
C TRP A 918 10.24 -42.85 7.82
N GLN A 919 10.60 -43.72 6.88
CA GLN A 919 10.63 -45.17 7.07
C GLN A 919 12.05 -45.69 7.29
N ASN A 920 12.90 -45.53 6.27
CA ASN A 920 14.27 -46.02 6.25
C ASN A 920 15.23 -44.83 6.26
N TYR A 921 15.98 -44.67 7.35
CA TYR A 921 16.92 -43.57 7.50
C TYR A 921 17.97 -43.89 8.55
N SER A 922 18.98 -43.03 8.64
CA SER A 922 19.84 -42.95 9.81
C SER A 922 19.77 -41.56 10.42
N VAL A 923 19.72 -41.50 11.75
CA VAL A 923 19.93 -40.27 12.53
C VAL A 923 21.33 -40.32 13.11
N GLU A 924 22.07 -39.24 12.94
CA GLU A 924 23.43 -39.07 13.44
C GLU A 924 23.55 -37.72 14.15
N ALA A 925 24.28 -37.67 15.25
CA ALA A 925 24.56 -36.42 15.96
C ALA A 925 25.90 -36.48 16.68
N LYS A 926 26.57 -35.34 16.81
CA LYS A 926 27.64 -35.14 17.78
C LYS A 926 27.01 -35.06 19.17
N VAL A 927 27.49 -35.90 20.08
CA VAL A 927 27.01 -35.98 21.46
C VAL A 927 28.20 -35.82 22.40
N LYS A 928 28.09 -34.88 23.34
CA LYS A 928 29.13 -34.64 24.35
C LYS A 928 28.51 -34.60 25.74
N ALA A 929 28.95 -35.49 26.61
CA ALA A 929 28.54 -35.45 28.02
C ALA A 929 29.22 -34.27 28.72
N ASN A 930 28.45 -33.43 29.40
CA ASN A 930 28.98 -32.37 30.26
C ASN A 930 29.15 -32.85 31.70
N SER A 931 28.13 -33.51 32.24
CA SER A 931 28.11 -34.00 33.62
C SER A 931 27.09 -35.12 33.76
N TRP A 932 27.40 -36.07 34.65
CA TRP A 932 26.54 -37.21 34.96
C TRP A 932 26.03 -37.09 36.40
N SER A 933 24.78 -37.50 36.65
CA SER A 933 24.34 -37.77 38.02
C SER A 933 25.04 -39.02 38.56
N SER A 934 25.21 -39.10 39.89
CA SER A 934 25.82 -40.25 40.57
C SER A 934 24.99 -41.53 40.50
N ILE A 935 23.76 -41.45 39.97
CA ILE A 935 22.86 -42.57 39.76
C ILE A 935 22.38 -42.52 38.30
N TYR A 936 22.56 -43.60 37.53
CA TYR A 936 21.92 -43.87 36.22
C TYR A 936 21.93 -42.75 35.14
N GLY A 937 23.02 -41.99 35.00
CA GLY A 937 23.18 -40.99 33.94
C GLY A 937 23.19 -41.60 32.53
N ARG A 938 22.36 -41.09 31.61
CA ARG A 938 22.24 -41.59 30.23
C ARG A 938 22.13 -40.48 29.19
N MET A 939 22.66 -40.72 27.99
CA MET A 939 22.47 -39.85 26.83
C MET A 939 22.40 -40.66 25.53
N GLY A 940 21.60 -40.21 24.55
CA GLY A 940 21.37 -41.01 23.35
C GLY A 940 20.47 -40.38 22.28
N LEU A 941 20.21 -41.18 21.24
CA LEU A 941 19.39 -40.83 20.07
C LEU A 941 18.12 -41.68 20.01
N ILE A 942 17.08 -41.10 19.43
CA ILE A 942 15.77 -41.71 19.19
C ILE A 942 15.53 -41.82 17.69
N ALA A 943 14.98 -42.94 17.25
CA ALA A 943 14.49 -43.16 15.89
C ALA A 943 13.09 -43.80 15.90
N ARG A 944 12.37 -43.60 14.81
CA ARG A 944 10.98 -44.03 14.60
C ARG A 944 10.06 -43.65 15.76
N LEU A 945 10.18 -42.40 16.22
CA LEU A 945 9.28 -41.85 17.22
C LEU A 945 7.90 -41.57 16.60
N MET A 946 6.95 -42.41 16.97
CA MET A 946 5.54 -42.26 16.59
C MET A 946 4.83 -41.32 17.55
N ASP A 947 5.06 -41.53 18.84
CA ASP A 947 4.60 -40.70 19.95
C ASP A 947 5.56 -40.88 21.15
N ASN A 948 5.28 -40.20 22.26
CA ASN A 948 6.15 -40.20 23.43
C ASN A 948 6.24 -41.55 24.18
N LYS A 949 5.46 -42.56 23.77
CA LYS A 949 5.40 -43.91 24.36
C LYS A 949 5.82 -45.01 23.40
N ASN A 950 6.10 -44.69 22.13
CA ASN A 950 6.32 -45.64 21.04
C ASN A 950 7.49 -45.22 20.15
N PHE A 951 8.69 -45.77 20.41
CA PHE A 951 9.92 -45.45 19.66
C PHE A 951 11.08 -46.44 19.92
N TYR A 952 12.07 -46.43 19.02
CA TYR A 952 13.40 -47.01 19.27
C TYR A 952 14.36 -45.95 19.79
N TYR A 953 15.28 -46.33 20.67
CA TYR A 953 16.32 -45.43 21.10
C TYR A 953 17.58 -46.17 21.52
N VAL A 954 18.73 -45.53 21.29
CA VAL A 954 20.04 -46.00 21.72
C VAL A 954 20.64 -44.99 22.68
N TYR A 955 21.16 -45.44 23.80
CA TYR A 955 21.87 -44.57 24.75
C TYR A 955 23.10 -45.23 25.33
N TYR A 956 24.03 -44.39 25.77
CA TYR A 956 25.12 -44.78 26.65
C TYR A 956 24.68 -44.61 28.11
N ASP A 957 24.94 -45.61 28.95
CA ASP A 957 24.72 -45.60 30.40
C ASP A 957 26.07 -45.49 31.11
N ASP A 958 26.30 -44.37 31.80
CA ASP A 958 27.59 -44.09 32.43
C ASP A 958 27.86 -44.97 33.65
N ASN A 959 26.81 -45.41 34.36
CA ASN A 959 26.95 -46.26 35.53
C ASN A 959 27.25 -47.72 35.15
N LEU A 960 26.68 -48.20 34.04
CA LEU A 960 26.89 -49.57 33.56
C LEU A 960 28.04 -49.69 32.54
N HIS A 961 28.61 -48.56 32.09
CA HIS A 961 29.62 -48.51 31.04
C HIS A 961 29.23 -49.37 29.82
N GLN A 962 28.04 -49.12 29.28
CA GLN A 962 27.52 -49.84 28.13
C GLN A 962 26.70 -48.95 27.21
N LEU A 963 26.69 -49.30 25.93
CA LEU A 963 25.72 -48.81 24.96
C LEU A 963 24.55 -49.80 24.91
N THR A 964 23.32 -49.29 24.94
CA THR A 964 22.12 -50.12 24.93
C THR A 964 21.13 -49.62 23.89
N LEU A 965 20.67 -50.52 23.02
CA LEU A 965 19.57 -50.30 22.09
C LEU A 965 18.28 -50.88 22.67
N ARG A 966 17.22 -50.07 22.70
CA ARG A 966 15.95 -50.41 23.34
C ARG A 966 14.76 -50.01 22.47
N LYS A 967 13.59 -50.53 22.85
CA LYS A 967 12.29 -50.05 22.39
C LYS A 967 11.38 -49.73 23.57
N LEU A 968 10.58 -48.70 23.42
CA LEU A 968 9.47 -48.37 24.30
C LEU A 968 8.16 -48.62 23.54
N VAL A 969 7.25 -49.37 24.13
CA VAL A 969 5.90 -49.64 23.59
C VAL A 969 4.88 -49.42 24.70
N ASN A 970 4.05 -48.37 24.59
CA ASN A 970 3.02 -48.04 25.59
C ASN A 970 3.55 -48.05 27.04
N ASP A 971 4.65 -47.33 27.28
CA ASP A 971 5.36 -47.25 28.57
C ASP A 971 6.07 -48.55 29.01
N SER A 972 6.00 -49.63 28.23
CA SER A 972 6.76 -50.85 28.45
C SER A 972 8.11 -50.79 27.74
N ASP A 973 9.19 -50.83 28.51
CA ASP A 973 10.56 -50.67 28.03
C ASP A 973 11.30 -52.01 27.95
N SER A 974 11.88 -52.33 26.79
CA SER A 974 12.63 -53.58 26.57
C SER A 974 13.98 -53.36 25.88
N THR A 975 15.01 -54.06 26.36
CA THR A 975 16.33 -54.09 25.73
C THR A 975 16.32 -55.01 24.52
N LEU A 976 16.83 -54.52 23.38
CA LEU A 976 17.06 -55.32 22.19
C LEU A 976 18.50 -55.87 22.15
N ALA A 977 19.48 -55.04 22.52
CA ALA A 977 20.88 -55.44 22.61
C ALA A 977 21.68 -54.44 23.46
N SER A 978 22.78 -54.91 24.08
CA SER A 978 23.76 -54.10 24.80
C SER A 978 25.17 -54.54 24.48
N VAL A 979 26.13 -53.60 24.53
CA VAL A 979 27.57 -53.90 24.41
C VAL A 979 28.36 -53.01 25.39
N PRO A 980 29.42 -53.53 26.04
CA PRO A 980 30.32 -52.70 26.83
C PRO A 980 30.91 -51.55 26.01
N LEU A 981 30.90 -50.35 26.58
CA LEU A 981 31.45 -49.14 25.99
C LEU A 981 31.90 -48.21 27.13
N THR A 982 33.01 -47.50 26.97
CA THR A 982 33.43 -46.47 27.93
C THR A 982 33.61 -45.17 27.18
N LEU A 983 32.97 -44.11 27.68
CA LEU A 983 33.08 -42.75 27.15
C LEU A 983 33.63 -41.82 28.24
N SER A 984 34.31 -40.75 27.83
CA SER A 984 34.84 -39.75 28.77
C SER A 984 33.99 -38.49 28.75
N THR A 985 33.74 -37.91 29.91
CA THR A 985 33.08 -36.60 30.05
C THR A 985 33.90 -35.51 29.36
N GLY A 986 33.22 -34.55 28.73
CA GLY A 986 33.84 -33.45 27.99
C GLY A 986 34.39 -33.85 26.62
N VAL A 987 34.29 -35.11 26.20
CA VAL A 987 34.72 -35.58 24.88
C VAL A 987 33.50 -35.76 23.97
N GLN A 988 33.60 -35.22 22.76
CA GLN A 988 32.56 -35.35 21.74
C GLN A 988 32.66 -36.71 21.05
N HIS A 989 31.52 -37.36 20.86
CA HIS A 989 31.38 -38.63 20.16
C HIS A 989 30.29 -38.53 19.09
N LEU A 990 30.48 -39.18 17.95
CA LEU A 990 29.48 -39.26 16.89
C LEU A 990 28.59 -40.48 17.13
N PHE A 991 27.32 -40.25 17.48
CA PHE A 991 26.34 -41.32 17.65
C PHE A 991 25.54 -41.43 16.37
N LYS A 992 25.31 -42.66 15.89
CA LYS A 992 24.42 -42.92 14.74
C LYS A 992 23.49 -44.08 15.05
N LEU A 993 22.20 -43.90 14.79
CA LEU A 993 21.17 -44.93 14.83
C LEU A 993 20.55 -45.08 13.43
N GLU A 994 20.76 -46.24 12.82
CA GLU A 994 20.25 -46.63 11.51
C GLU A 994 19.03 -47.54 11.67
N VAL A 995 17.95 -47.19 10.99
CA VAL A 995 16.69 -47.94 10.96
C VAL A 995 16.34 -48.23 9.50
N ASN A 996 16.44 -49.48 9.07
CA ASN A 996 16.18 -49.89 7.69
C ASN A 996 15.39 -51.20 7.65
N GLY A 997 14.13 -51.14 7.23
CA GLY A 997 13.20 -52.27 7.35
C GLY A 997 13.11 -52.71 8.81
N SER A 998 13.40 -53.99 9.09
CA SER A 998 13.49 -54.53 10.46
C SER A 998 14.90 -54.47 11.07
N SER A 999 15.91 -53.99 10.33
CA SER A 999 17.30 -53.90 10.81
C SER A 999 17.51 -52.60 11.58
N LEU A 1000 18.07 -52.73 12.79
CA LEU A 1000 18.46 -51.62 13.65
C LEU A 1000 19.95 -51.72 13.94
N LYS A 1001 20.72 -50.67 13.64
CA LYS A 1001 22.15 -50.63 13.90
C LYS A 1001 22.56 -49.35 14.62
N ALA A 1002 23.41 -49.48 15.63
CA ALA A 1002 23.98 -48.33 16.32
C ALA A 1002 25.50 -48.30 16.17
N TYR A 1003 26.02 -47.11 15.86
CA TYR A 1003 27.42 -46.83 15.68
C TYR A 1003 27.86 -45.74 16.65
N VAL A 1004 29.12 -45.82 17.07
CA VAL A 1004 29.79 -44.76 17.81
C VAL A 1004 31.12 -44.49 17.11
N ASN A 1005 31.36 -43.22 16.76
CA ASN A 1005 32.54 -42.77 16.01
C ASN A 1005 32.75 -43.58 14.71
N GLY A 1006 31.66 -43.81 13.96
CA GLY A 1006 31.67 -44.58 12.71
C GLY A 1006 31.83 -46.09 12.85
N THR A 1007 32.11 -46.61 14.05
CA THR A 1007 32.27 -48.04 14.29
C THR A 1007 30.95 -48.68 14.70
N LEU A 1008 30.54 -49.77 14.03
CA LEU A 1008 29.35 -50.53 14.40
C LEU A 1008 29.52 -51.15 15.79
N LYS A 1009 28.56 -50.89 16.69
CA LYS A 1009 28.57 -51.40 18.07
C LYS A 1009 27.44 -52.39 18.33
N ILE A 1010 26.25 -52.11 17.81
CA ILE A 1010 25.06 -52.93 18.01
C ILE A 1010 24.38 -53.20 16.67
N SER A 1011 23.94 -54.44 16.47
CA SER A 1011 23.05 -54.84 15.38
C SER A 1011 21.92 -55.68 15.98
N ALA A 1012 20.67 -55.31 15.71
CA ALA A 1012 19.48 -56.02 16.16
C ALA A 1012 18.42 -56.07 15.05
N THR A 1013 17.43 -56.94 15.24
CA THR A 1013 16.27 -57.05 14.33
C THR A 1013 14.99 -56.86 15.13
N ASP A 1014 14.17 -55.89 14.77
CA ASP A 1014 12.86 -55.64 15.36
C ASP A 1014 11.97 -54.89 14.37
N SER A 1015 10.70 -55.26 14.29
CA SER A 1015 9.73 -54.71 13.31
C SER A 1015 8.54 -54.00 13.96
N THR A 1016 8.65 -53.66 15.25
CA THR A 1016 7.57 -53.00 16.01
C THR A 1016 7.19 -51.64 15.42
N PHE A 1017 8.15 -50.84 14.97
CA PHE A 1017 7.90 -49.54 14.34
C PHE A 1017 8.47 -49.53 12.93
N SER A 1018 7.68 -49.12 11.94
CA SER A 1018 8.09 -49.05 10.52
C SER A 1018 8.44 -47.63 10.04
N GLN A 1019 8.04 -46.61 10.80
CA GLN A 1019 8.26 -45.20 10.47
C GLN A 1019 8.29 -44.34 11.74
N GLY A 1020 8.70 -43.08 11.62
CA GLY A 1020 8.56 -42.09 12.68
C GLY A 1020 9.69 -41.06 12.73
N LYS A 1021 9.52 -40.06 13.60
CA LYS A 1021 10.44 -38.94 13.82
C LYS A 1021 11.78 -39.36 14.43
N ILE A 1022 12.73 -38.42 14.46
CA ILE A 1022 13.98 -38.55 15.21
C ILE A 1022 13.89 -37.80 16.55
N GLY A 1023 14.83 -38.05 17.44
CA GLY A 1023 14.95 -37.26 18.67
C GLY A 1023 16.25 -37.47 19.42
N VAL A 1024 16.41 -36.68 20.48
CA VAL A 1024 17.55 -36.74 21.42
C VAL A 1024 17.02 -37.00 22.82
N TYR A 1025 17.82 -37.69 23.62
CA TYR A 1025 17.42 -38.15 24.94
C TYR A 1025 18.55 -38.03 25.96
N THR A 1026 18.21 -37.55 27.16
CA THR A 1026 19.03 -37.74 28.36
C THR A 1026 18.19 -38.25 29.53
N HIS A 1027 18.86 -38.88 30.49
CA HIS A 1027 18.31 -39.20 31.80
C HIS A 1027 19.32 -38.79 32.85
N ILE A 1028 18.93 -37.85 33.71
CA ILE A 1028 19.73 -37.38 34.85
C ILE A 1028 21.20 -37.12 34.47
N ALA A 1029 21.38 -36.43 33.35
CA ALA A 1029 22.66 -36.08 32.74
C ALA A 1029 22.55 -34.73 32.02
N GLN A 1030 23.67 -34.02 31.97
CA GLN A 1030 23.87 -32.86 31.11
C GLN A 1030 24.63 -33.28 29.86
N ALA A 1031 24.08 -33.02 28.68
CA ALA A 1031 24.72 -33.36 27.42
C ALA A 1031 24.42 -32.34 26.33
N TYR A 1032 25.41 -32.13 25.46
CA TYR A 1032 25.31 -31.31 24.26
C TYR A 1032 25.02 -32.21 23.05
N PHE A 1033 24.08 -31.77 22.21
CA PHE A 1033 23.78 -32.36 20.91
C PHE A 1033 24.06 -31.32 19.84
N ASP A 1034 24.80 -31.70 18.81
CA ASP A 1034 25.16 -30.82 17.70
C ASP A 1034 25.19 -31.62 16.39
N ASP A 1035 25.11 -30.92 15.26
CA ASP A 1035 25.15 -31.48 13.91
C ASP A 1035 24.23 -32.70 13.74
N VAL A 1036 22.93 -32.51 13.95
CA VAL A 1036 21.95 -33.59 13.81
C VAL A 1036 21.64 -33.77 12.33
N TYR A 1037 22.15 -34.86 11.74
CA TYR A 1037 21.87 -35.26 10.37
C TYR A 1037 20.85 -36.39 10.32
N VAL A 1038 19.93 -36.31 9.36
CA VAL A 1038 19.10 -37.45 8.96
C VAL A 1038 19.32 -37.73 7.48
N ARG A 1039 19.71 -38.97 7.18
CA ARG A 1039 19.94 -39.43 5.80
C ARG A 1039 18.95 -40.51 5.43
N ALA A 1040 18.26 -40.34 4.31
CA ALA A 1040 17.41 -41.36 3.73
C ALA A 1040 18.24 -42.56 3.29
N ILE A 1041 17.70 -43.75 3.49
CA ILE A 1041 18.28 -44.99 2.99
C ILE A 1041 17.36 -45.49 1.87
N PRO A 1042 17.86 -45.57 0.62
CA PRO A 1042 17.09 -46.00 -0.55
C PRO A 1042 16.43 -47.37 -0.40
#